data_AF-A0A5E4B114-F1
#
_entry.id   AF-A0A5E4B114-F1
#
_cell.length_a   1.000
_cell.length_b   1.000
_cell.length_c   1.000
_cell.angle_alpha   90.00
_cell.angle_beta   90.00
_cell.angle_gamma   90.00
#
_symmetry.space_group_name_H-M   'P 1'
#
loop_
_entity.id
_entity.type
_entity.pdbx_description
1 polymer ?
#
loop_
_entity_poly.entity_id
_entity_poly.type
_entity_poly.pdbx_seq_one_letter_code
_entity_poly.pdbx_strand_id
1 'polypeptide(L)'
;MSLKNEPRVNTSALQKIAADMSNLIENLDTRELHFEGEEVEYDVSPMDPRTEEGYIPFSAIYNTQGFKEPNIQTYLSGCPIKAQVLEVERFTSTTRVPSINLYTIELTHGEFKWQVKRKFKHFQEFHRELLKYKAFIRIPIPTRRHTFRRQNVRGEEPREMPSLPRSSGNMIREEQFFGRRKQLEDYLTKILKMPMYRNYHATTEFLDISQLSFIRDLGPKGLEGMIMKRSGGHRIPGLNCCGQGRACYRWSKRWLIVKDSFLLYMKPDSGAIAFVLLVDKEFRIKVGKKETETKYGLRIDNLSRTLILKCNSYRHARWWGGAIEEFIQKHGTNFLKDHRFGSYAAVQDNTLAKWYVNAKGYFEDVANAMEEAKEEIFITDWWLSPEIFLKRPVVEGNRWRLDCILKRKAQQGVRIFIMLYKEVELALGINSEYTKRTLMRLHPNIKVMRHPDHVSSSVYLWAHHEKLVIIDQSVAFVGGIDLAYGRWDDNEHRLTDVGSVKRITSGQSLGSLTAATTESMESLSLKNKNESNKNVPILKNVDDMDSKLKGIGKPRKFSKFSLYRQLHKHQLHNVDSVSSIDSASNTGSIRSLQTGVGELHGETRFWHGKDYCNFVFKDWVQLDKPFADFIDRYSTPRMPWHDIASAVHGKAARDVARHFIQRWNFTKIMKPKYRSLSYPFLLPKSQTTAHELRYQVPGAVHAGVQLLRSAADWSAGIKYHEESIHAAYIYVIENSKHYIYIENQFFISCADDKVVFNKIGDAIAQRILKAHREGQRYRVYVVIPLLPGFEGDISTGGGNALQAIMHFNYRTMCRGENSILGQLKTELGNQWINYISFCGLRTHAELEGNLVTELIYVHSKLLIADDNTVIIGSANINDRSMLGKRDSEMAVIVQDTETVPSVMDGKEYQAGRFAQGLRLQCFRVVLGYLSDPSEDIQDPVSDKFFKEVWVSTAARNATIYDKVFRCLPNDEVHNLIQLRDFITKPILAKEDPIRAEEELKKIRGFLVQFPFYFLSEESLLPSVGTKEAIVPMEVWT
;
A
#
# COMPACT_ATOMS: atom_id res chain seq x y z
N MET A 1 -15.10 -76.73 -10.69
CA MET A 1 -13.68 -76.95 -11.04
C MET A 1 -12.89 -75.91 -10.24
N SER A 2 -12.01 -76.21 -9.27
CA SER A 2 -11.05 -77.30 -9.04
C SER A 2 -9.65 -77.08 -9.66
N LEU A 3 -8.72 -76.70 -8.77
CA LEU A 3 -7.27 -77.01 -8.72
C LEU A 3 -6.33 -76.73 -9.92
N LYS A 4 -5.36 -75.82 -9.70
CA LYS A 4 -3.90 -76.07 -9.48
C LYS A 4 -3.19 -74.70 -9.33
N ASN A 5 -2.49 -74.34 -8.25
CA ASN A 5 -1.21 -74.82 -7.64
C ASN A 5 0.07 -74.50 -8.44
N GLU A 6 0.82 -73.47 -8.01
CA GLU A 6 2.28 -73.41 -7.69
C GLU A 6 2.79 -71.93 -7.68
N PRO A 7 4.02 -71.62 -7.20
CA PRO A 7 4.61 -71.99 -5.90
C PRO A 7 5.07 -70.73 -5.10
N ARG A 8 5.61 -70.92 -3.88
CA ARG A 8 6.07 -69.81 -3.01
C ARG A 8 7.49 -69.33 -3.33
N VAL A 9 7.70 -68.01 -3.41
CA VAL A 9 9.04 -67.39 -3.45
C VAL A 9 9.69 -67.43 -2.05
N ASN A 10 10.98 -67.75 -2.01
CA ASN A 10 11.68 -68.13 -0.78
C ASN A 10 12.33 -66.93 -0.05
N THR A 11 11.74 -66.50 1.08
CA THR A 11 12.14 -65.29 1.82
C THR A 11 13.44 -65.42 2.62
N SER A 12 14.00 -66.62 2.74
CA SER A 12 15.19 -66.91 3.56
C SER A 12 16.48 -66.24 3.06
N ALA A 13 16.72 -66.23 1.75
CA ALA A 13 17.98 -65.78 1.17
C ALA A 13 18.28 -64.28 1.41
N LEU A 14 17.26 -63.42 1.26
CA LEU A 14 17.40 -61.98 1.48
C LEU A 14 17.65 -61.61 2.95
N GLN A 15 17.20 -62.42 3.90
CA GLN A 15 17.49 -62.20 5.32
C GLN A 15 18.93 -62.58 5.69
N LYS A 16 19.50 -63.64 5.07
CA LYS A 16 20.93 -63.95 5.23
C LYS A 16 21.83 -62.83 4.69
N ILE A 17 21.61 -62.41 3.45
CA ILE A 17 22.42 -61.34 2.82
C ILE A 17 22.41 -60.05 3.68
N ALA A 18 21.27 -59.69 4.27
CA ALA A 18 21.17 -58.53 5.15
C ALA A 18 21.92 -58.70 6.50
N ALA A 19 22.00 -59.93 7.03
CA ALA A 19 22.78 -60.24 8.23
C ALA A 19 24.28 -60.27 7.94
N ASP A 20 24.68 -60.91 6.84
CA ASP A 20 26.08 -61.02 6.42
C ASP A 20 26.68 -59.63 6.12
N MET A 21 25.93 -58.76 5.43
CA MET A 21 26.34 -57.35 5.24
C MET A 21 26.42 -56.55 6.54
N SER A 22 25.69 -56.94 7.60
CA SER A 22 25.79 -56.25 8.90
C SER A 22 27.08 -56.65 9.64
N ASN A 23 27.40 -57.94 9.70
CA ASN A 23 28.65 -58.45 10.28
C ASN A 23 29.90 -57.93 9.55
N LEU A 24 29.81 -57.74 8.22
CA LEU A 24 30.92 -57.23 7.41
C LEU A 24 31.18 -55.73 7.62
N ILE A 25 30.20 -54.98 8.16
CA ILE A 25 30.34 -53.56 8.54
C ILE A 25 30.90 -53.40 9.96
N GLU A 26 30.69 -54.36 10.86
CA GLU A 26 31.24 -54.30 12.23
C GLU A 26 32.70 -54.75 12.33
N ASN A 27 33.22 -55.49 11.34
CA ASN A 27 34.60 -56.01 11.31
C ASN A 27 35.61 -55.20 10.46
N LEU A 28 35.27 -53.98 10.02
CA LEU A 28 36.22 -53.08 9.36
C LEU A 28 37.07 -52.33 10.39
N ASP A 29 38.13 -52.98 10.87
CA ASP A 29 39.13 -52.38 11.77
C ASP A 29 39.85 -51.19 11.11
N THR A 30 40.23 -50.21 11.93
CA THR A 30 40.72 -48.90 11.47
C THR A 30 42.22 -48.76 11.67
N ARG A 31 43.00 -49.06 10.63
CA ARG A 31 44.42 -48.68 10.54
C ARG A 31 44.76 -48.11 9.17
N GLU A 32 45.72 -47.19 9.19
CA GLU A 32 46.45 -46.60 8.06
C GLU A 32 45.63 -45.99 6.92
N LEU A 33 45.60 -44.65 6.91
CA LEU A 33 45.67 -43.83 5.69
C LEU A 33 46.01 -42.39 6.11
N HIS A 34 47.27 -42.16 6.48
CA HIS A 34 47.80 -40.80 6.50
C HIS A 34 47.90 -40.29 5.06
N PHE A 35 47.34 -39.11 4.80
CA PHE A 35 47.66 -38.30 3.64
C PHE A 35 47.93 -36.90 4.14
N GLU A 36 49.18 -36.48 4.06
CA GLU A 36 49.54 -35.07 4.12
C GLU A 36 49.01 -34.40 2.85
N GLY A 37 48.52 -33.16 2.98
CA GLY A 37 47.82 -32.45 1.92
C GLY A 37 47.72 -30.98 2.28
N GLU A 38 48.31 -30.16 1.43
CA GLU A 38 48.74 -28.78 1.68
C GLU A 38 47.66 -27.86 2.26
N GLU A 39 48.10 -26.91 3.09
CA GLU A 39 47.25 -25.81 3.56
C GLU A 39 47.00 -24.83 2.41
N VAL A 40 45.72 -24.58 2.13
CA VAL A 40 45.29 -23.45 1.30
C VAL A 40 44.42 -22.57 2.19
N GLU A 41 45.00 -21.48 2.67
CA GLU A 41 44.25 -20.45 3.39
C GLU A 41 43.20 -19.84 2.46
N TYR A 42 41.93 -19.97 2.83
CA TYR A 42 40.88 -19.12 2.31
C TYR A 42 40.64 -18.00 3.32
N ASP A 43 41.19 -16.83 3.00
CA ASP A 43 41.12 -15.63 3.83
C ASP A 43 39.66 -15.22 4.10
N VAL A 44 39.22 -15.44 5.34
CA VAL A 44 37.95 -14.94 5.88
C VAL A 44 38.27 -13.79 6.81
N SER A 45 38.40 -12.60 6.22
CA SER A 45 38.51 -11.31 6.91
C SER A 45 37.62 -11.27 8.16
N PRO A 46 38.19 -11.09 9.37
CA PRO A 46 37.42 -11.07 10.61
C PRO A 46 36.60 -9.78 10.68
N MET A 47 35.28 -9.90 10.51
CA MET A 47 34.35 -8.81 10.77
C MET A 47 34.44 -8.37 12.24
N ASP A 48 34.42 -7.04 12.43
CA ASP A 48 34.55 -6.30 13.69
C ASP A 48 33.85 -6.99 14.89
N PRO A 49 34.54 -7.28 16.00
CA PRO A 49 34.00 -8.02 17.15
C PRO A 49 33.03 -7.21 18.03
N ARG A 50 32.17 -6.39 17.43
CA ARG A 50 30.96 -5.83 18.05
C ARG A 50 29.77 -6.76 17.78
N THR A 51 29.84 -7.93 18.39
CA THR A 51 28.87 -9.03 18.24
C THR A 51 27.54 -8.68 18.91
N GLU A 52 26.61 -8.07 18.16
CA GLU A 52 25.23 -7.88 18.63
C GLU A 52 24.58 -9.22 19.02
N GLU A 53 23.88 -9.24 20.16
CA GLU A 53 23.42 -10.49 20.77
C GLU A 53 22.28 -11.15 19.98
N GLY A 54 22.50 -12.40 19.55
CA GLY A 54 21.46 -13.45 19.50
C GLY A 54 20.23 -13.24 18.60
N TYR A 55 20.15 -12.18 17.79
CA TYR A 55 18.93 -11.82 17.04
C TYR A 55 18.85 -12.45 15.63
N ILE A 56 17.63 -12.72 15.15
CA ILE A 56 17.35 -13.06 13.75
C ILE A 56 16.45 -11.97 13.16
N PRO A 57 16.91 -11.20 12.14
CA PRO A 57 16.15 -10.09 11.59
C PRO A 57 14.92 -10.56 10.80
N PHE A 58 13.87 -9.74 10.79
CA PHE A 58 12.64 -10.01 10.04
C PHE A 58 12.88 -10.24 8.54
N SER A 59 13.89 -9.62 7.94
CA SER A 59 14.28 -9.84 6.54
C SER A 59 14.63 -11.31 6.21
N ALA A 60 14.94 -12.15 7.21
CA ALA A 60 15.17 -13.58 7.05
C ALA A 60 13.98 -14.35 6.45
N ILE A 61 12.73 -13.84 6.57
CA ILE A 61 11.54 -14.48 5.98
C ILE A 61 11.65 -14.65 4.46
N TYR A 62 12.45 -13.81 3.81
CA TYR A 62 12.66 -13.82 2.36
C TYR A 62 13.74 -14.79 1.87
N ASN A 63 14.53 -15.36 2.77
CA ASN A 63 15.73 -16.14 2.45
C ASN A 63 15.63 -17.63 2.90
N THR A 64 14.39 -18.14 3.06
CA THR A 64 14.13 -19.50 3.56
C THR A 64 14.53 -20.61 2.59
N GLN A 65 15.10 -21.69 3.12
CA GLN A 65 15.64 -22.85 2.39
C GLN A 65 14.90 -24.16 2.69
N GLY A 66 15.10 -25.18 1.84
CA GLY A 66 14.54 -26.52 2.03
C GLY A 66 15.02 -27.16 3.35
N PHE A 67 14.13 -27.79 4.10
CA PHE A 67 14.33 -28.22 5.50
C PHE A 67 15.42 -29.30 5.69
N LYS A 68 16.05 -29.78 4.61
CA LYS A 68 17.13 -30.80 4.63
C LYS A 68 18.46 -30.29 4.06
N GLU A 69 18.54 -29.01 3.70
CA GLU A 69 19.79 -28.38 3.28
C GLU A 69 20.76 -28.19 4.47
N PRO A 70 22.08 -28.13 4.21
CA PRO A 70 23.07 -27.81 5.25
C PRO A 70 23.01 -26.31 5.62
N ASN A 71 23.67 -25.96 6.73
CA ASN A 71 23.96 -24.57 7.13
C ASN A 71 22.73 -23.65 7.34
N ILE A 72 21.54 -24.22 7.57
CA ILE A 72 20.32 -23.45 7.82
C ILE A 72 20.35 -22.85 9.24
N GLN A 73 20.41 -21.53 9.34
CA GLN A 73 20.20 -20.83 10.61
C GLN A 73 18.76 -21.09 11.11
N THR A 74 18.65 -21.87 12.19
CA THR A 74 17.39 -22.35 12.79
C THR A 74 17.28 -22.04 14.28
N TYR A 75 18.33 -21.43 14.86
CA TYR A 75 18.49 -21.13 16.26
C TYR A 75 19.16 -19.77 16.42
N LEU A 76 18.91 -19.11 17.55
CA LEU A 76 19.58 -17.89 17.96
C LEU A 76 21.06 -18.19 18.27
N SER A 77 21.97 -17.32 17.80
CA SER A 77 23.41 -17.45 18.04
C SER A 77 23.73 -17.28 19.53
N GLY A 78 24.66 -18.07 20.06
CA GLY A 78 25.06 -18.06 21.48
C GLY A 78 24.03 -18.64 22.47
N CYS A 79 22.72 -18.54 22.18
CA CYS A 79 21.68 -18.96 23.12
C CYS A 79 21.60 -20.49 23.30
N PRO A 80 21.61 -21.01 24.55
CA PRO A 80 21.34 -22.43 24.81
C PRO A 80 19.86 -22.76 24.57
N ILE A 81 19.55 -24.07 24.49
CA ILE A 81 18.18 -24.59 24.48
C ILE A 81 18.00 -25.41 25.75
N LYS A 82 17.05 -25.03 26.59
CA LYS A 82 16.65 -25.80 27.78
C LYS A 82 15.44 -26.66 27.41
N ALA A 83 15.44 -27.92 27.86
CA ALA A 83 14.31 -28.85 27.71
C ALA A 83 13.92 -29.38 29.09
N GLN A 84 12.62 -29.47 29.36
CA GLN A 84 12.07 -30.00 30.61
C GLN A 84 10.88 -30.92 30.30
N VAL A 85 10.80 -32.10 30.91
CA VAL A 85 9.72 -33.05 30.67
C VAL A 85 8.69 -32.92 31.79
N LEU A 86 7.65 -32.13 31.58
CA LEU A 86 6.69 -31.73 32.61
C LEU A 86 5.85 -32.91 33.10
N GLU A 87 5.08 -33.53 32.21
CA GLU A 87 3.97 -34.44 32.53
C GLU A 87 3.94 -35.67 31.62
N VAL A 88 3.22 -36.71 32.04
CA VAL A 88 3.00 -37.94 31.28
C VAL A 88 1.51 -38.28 31.25
N GLU A 89 0.81 -37.90 30.19
CA GLU A 89 -0.59 -38.25 29.97
C GLU A 89 -0.73 -39.75 29.66
N ARG A 90 -1.52 -40.49 30.46
CA ARG A 90 -1.93 -41.88 30.16
C ARG A 90 -3.18 -41.90 29.29
N PHE A 91 -3.03 -42.24 28.02
CA PHE A 91 -4.18 -42.32 27.12
C PHE A 91 -5.01 -43.60 27.28
N THR A 92 -6.14 -43.47 27.98
CA THR A 92 -7.22 -44.46 28.15
C THR A 92 -6.82 -45.72 28.94
N SER A 93 -7.46 -45.93 30.09
CA SER A 93 -7.52 -47.24 30.75
C SER A 93 -8.87 -47.90 30.40
N THR A 94 -8.83 -48.87 29.50
CA THR A 94 -9.90 -49.88 29.34
C THR A 94 -9.23 -51.21 29.04
N THR A 95 -9.85 -52.33 29.45
CA THR A 95 -9.29 -53.69 29.36
C THR A 95 -8.99 -54.20 27.95
N ARG A 96 -9.26 -53.40 26.90
CA ARG A 96 -9.06 -53.74 25.48
C ARG A 96 -8.04 -52.85 24.75
N VAL A 97 -7.44 -51.84 25.41
CA VAL A 97 -6.46 -50.94 24.79
C VAL A 97 -5.30 -50.64 25.75
N PRO A 98 -4.03 -50.95 25.42
CA PRO A 98 -2.90 -50.63 26.28
C PRO A 98 -2.67 -49.11 26.37
N SER A 99 -2.44 -48.61 27.59
CA SER A 99 -2.26 -47.18 27.87
C SER A 99 -0.99 -46.63 27.20
N ILE A 100 -1.15 -45.64 26.32
CA ILE A 100 -0.01 -44.99 25.65
C ILE A 100 0.38 -43.73 26.42
N ASN A 101 1.61 -43.71 26.93
CA ASN A 101 2.21 -42.55 27.58
C ASN A 101 2.57 -41.48 26.54
N LEU A 102 2.02 -40.28 26.68
CA LEU A 102 2.40 -39.07 25.95
C LEU A 102 3.13 -38.12 26.90
N TYR A 103 4.34 -37.71 26.53
CA TYR A 103 5.19 -36.84 27.33
C TYR A 103 5.04 -35.40 26.80
N THR A 104 4.76 -34.44 27.67
CA THR A 104 4.83 -33.02 27.33
C THR A 104 6.23 -32.52 27.64
N ILE A 105 6.93 -32.07 26.61
CA ILE A 105 8.27 -31.50 26.69
C ILE A 105 8.12 -29.99 26.54
N GLU A 106 8.52 -29.25 27.56
CA GLU A 106 8.64 -27.79 27.53
C GLU A 106 10.06 -27.41 27.10
N LEU A 107 10.15 -26.39 26.25
CA LEU A 107 11.38 -25.96 25.59
C LEU A 107 11.51 -24.43 25.71
N THR A 108 12.72 -23.96 26.02
CA THR A 108 13.04 -22.53 26.15
C THR A 108 14.35 -22.21 25.44
N HIS A 109 14.35 -21.15 24.62
CA HIS A 109 15.50 -20.70 23.83
C HIS A 109 15.40 -19.19 23.58
N GLY A 110 16.32 -18.41 24.18
CA GLY A 110 16.15 -16.96 24.27
C GLY A 110 14.86 -16.60 25.01
N GLU A 111 14.14 -15.60 24.51
CA GLU A 111 12.79 -15.22 24.97
C GLU A 111 11.70 -16.27 24.64
N PHE A 112 11.96 -17.20 23.72
CA PHE A 112 10.94 -18.10 23.19
C PHE A 112 10.75 -19.33 24.07
N LYS A 113 9.49 -19.54 24.49
CA LYS A 113 9.05 -20.70 25.25
C LYS A 113 7.90 -21.41 24.53
N TRP A 114 8.00 -22.73 24.33
CA TRP A 114 6.95 -23.54 23.69
C TRP A 114 6.91 -24.96 24.26
N GLN A 115 5.86 -25.72 23.91
CA GLN A 115 5.71 -27.11 24.33
C GLN A 115 5.48 -28.03 23.12
N VAL A 116 6.04 -29.25 23.18
CA VAL A 116 5.78 -30.31 22.21
C VAL A 116 5.38 -31.60 22.92
N LYS A 117 4.27 -32.22 22.47
CA LYS A 117 3.83 -33.50 23.03
C LYS A 117 4.34 -34.66 22.16
N ARG A 118 5.06 -35.62 22.78
CA ARG A 118 5.76 -36.72 22.09
C ARG A 118 5.51 -38.06 22.78
N LYS A 119 5.28 -39.13 22.01
CA LYS A 119 5.16 -40.51 22.53
C LYS A 119 6.55 -41.13 22.65
N PHE A 120 6.76 -42.11 23.54
CA PHE A 120 8.06 -42.80 23.61
C PHE A 120 8.51 -43.41 22.27
N LYS A 121 7.56 -43.91 21.45
CA LYS A 121 7.85 -44.35 20.06
C LYS A 121 8.52 -43.27 19.21
N HIS A 122 8.15 -42.00 19.36
CA HIS A 122 8.76 -40.90 18.61
C HIS A 122 10.23 -40.67 19.05
N PHE A 123 10.56 -40.88 20.33
CA PHE A 123 11.95 -40.86 20.80
C PHE A 123 12.76 -42.02 20.21
N GLN A 124 12.17 -43.23 20.11
CA GLN A 124 12.80 -44.39 19.48
C GLN A 124 13.05 -44.19 17.97
N GLU A 125 12.10 -43.54 17.28
CA GLU A 125 12.22 -43.17 15.87
C GLU A 125 13.29 -42.08 15.68
N PHE A 126 13.27 -41.03 16.50
CA PHE A 126 14.27 -39.96 16.49
C PHE A 126 15.69 -40.47 16.77
N HIS A 127 15.88 -41.29 17.80
CA HIS A 127 17.18 -41.90 18.13
C HIS A 127 17.73 -42.73 16.95
N ARG A 128 16.85 -43.46 16.24
CA ARG A 128 17.24 -44.23 15.04
C ARG A 128 17.70 -43.35 13.89
N GLU A 129 17.06 -42.19 13.67
CA GLU A 129 17.52 -41.24 12.65
C GLU A 129 18.84 -40.55 13.03
N LEU A 130 19.11 -40.31 14.32
CA LEU A 130 20.41 -39.83 14.79
C LEU A 130 21.51 -40.89 14.64
N LEU A 131 21.24 -42.16 14.94
CA LEU A 131 22.17 -43.26 14.70
C LEU A 131 22.49 -43.45 13.21
N LYS A 132 21.48 -43.39 12.34
CA LYS A 132 21.69 -43.36 10.88
C LYS A 132 22.56 -42.19 10.45
N TYR A 133 22.30 -40.99 10.97
CA TYR A 133 23.08 -39.80 10.65
C TYR A 133 24.55 -39.95 11.08
N LYS A 134 24.79 -40.43 12.32
CA LYS A 134 26.13 -40.76 12.83
C LYS A 134 26.86 -41.77 11.92
N ALA A 135 26.17 -42.80 11.43
CA ALA A 135 26.72 -43.75 10.47
C ALA A 135 27.04 -43.07 9.12
N PHE A 136 26.10 -42.33 8.53
CA PHE A 136 26.27 -41.63 7.23
C PHE A 136 27.41 -40.58 7.20
N ILE A 137 27.79 -40.02 8.35
CA ILE A 137 28.96 -39.11 8.44
C ILE A 137 30.28 -39.91 8.36
N ARG A 138 30.31 -41.12 8.93
CA ARG A 138 31.49 -41.99 8.95
C ARG A 138 31.82 -42.60 7.58
N ILE A 139 30.82 -42.94 6.75
CA ILE A 139 31.06 -43.55 5.43
C ILE A 139 31.84 -42.58 4.52
N PRO A 140 32.99 -42.98 3.93
CA PRO A 140 33.78 -42.15 3.02
C PRO A 140 33.20 -42.16 1.58
N ILE A 141 32.08 -41.48 1.37
CA ILE A 141 31.50 -41.29 0.03
C ILE A 141 31.96 -39.93 -0.55
N PRO A 142 32.64 -39.88 -1.71
CA PRO A 142 33.07 -38.62 -2.32
C PRO A 142 31.89 -37.91 -3.02
N THR A 143 31.20 -37.03 -2.30
CA THR A 143 30.35 -35.99 -2.92
C THR A 143 30.63 -34.64 -2.25
N ARG A 144 30.39 -33.52 -2.97
CA ARG A 144 30.46 -32.16 -2.40
C ARG A 144 29.68 -32.01 -1.09
N ARG A 145 28.60 -32.78 -0.90
CA ARG A 145 27.75 -32.77 0.30
C ARG A 145 28.33 -33.57 1.48
N HIS A 146 29.34 -34.42 1.26
CA HIS A 146 30.06 -35.15 2.31
C HIS A 146 31.38 -34.47 2.70
N THR A 147 32.14 -33.93 1.74
CA THR A 147 33.40 -33.21 2.03
C THR A 147 33.16 -32.04 3.00
N PHE A 148 32.17 -31.20 2.71
CA PHE A 148 31.80 -30.06 3.56
C PHE A 148 31.30 -30.50 4.96
N ARG A 149 30.59 -31.64 5.03
CA ARG A 149 30.11 -32.21 6.32
C ARG A 149 31.23 -32.79 7.19
N ARG A 150 32.47 -32.88 6.69
CA ARG A 150 33.66 -33.27 7.46
C ARG A 150 34.47 -32.07 7.95
N GLN A 151 34.51 -30.96 7.19
CA GLN A 151 35.20 -29.74 7.59
C GLN A 151 34.63 -29.14 8.88
N ASN A 152 33.29 -29.12 9.04
CA ASN A 152 32.62 -28.70 10.28
C ASN A 152 32.75 -29.69 11.46
N VAL A 153 33.68 -30.65 11.41
CA VAL A 153 33.94 -31.65 12.47
C VAL A 153 35.43 -31.64 12.88
N ARG A 154 36.11 -30.50 12.72
CA ARG A 154 37.43 -30.24 13.32
C ARG A 154 37.25 -29.73 14.76
N GLY A 155 37.29 -30.64 15.74
CA GLY A 155 37.19 -30.31 17.16
C GLY A 155 36.98 -31.54 18.06
N GLU A 156 37.25 -31.40 19.36
CA GLU A 156 37.14 -32.47 20.37
C GLU A 156 35.73 -32.61 20.96
N GLU A 157 34.67 -32.46 20.16
CA GLU A 157 33.30 -32.65 20.67
C GLU A 157 33.07 -34.10 21.13
N PRO A 158 32.29 -34.33 22.21
CA PRO A 158 32.03 -35.67 22.76
C PRO A 158 31.52 -36.67 21.72
N ARG A 159 32.34 -37.63 21.33
CA ARG A 159 32.06 -38.50 20.17
C ARG A 159 31.04 -39.62 20.45
N GLU A 160 30.62 -39.81 21.69
CA GLU A 160 29.60 -40.80 22.08
C GLU A 160 28.17 -40.35 21.74
N MET A 161 27.29 -41.34 21.53
CA MET A 161 25.86 -41.07 21.29
C MET A 161 25.11 -41.20 22.63
N PRO A 162 24.38 -40.18 23.11
CA PRO A 162 23.56 -40.30 24.31
C PRO A 162 22.59 -41.49 24.20
N SER A 163 22.65 -42.41 25.16
CA SER A 163 21.88 -43.65 25.13
C SER A 163 20.39 -43.37 25.36
N LEU A 164 19.52 -43.88 24.47
CA LEU A 164 18.08 -43.77 24.69
C LEU A 164 17.66 -44.73 25.83
N PRO A 165 16.92 -44.26 26.85
CA PRO A 165 16.49 -45.10 27.96
C PRO A 165 15.71 -46.34 27.51
N ARG A 166 16.21 -47.54 27.85
CA ARG A 166 15.60 -48.84 27.47
C ARG A 166 14.15 -48.94 27.97
N SER A 167 13.32 -49.73 27.30
CA SER A 167 11.92 -49.94 27.66
C SER A 167 11.69 -51.33 28.23
N SER A 168 11.47 -51.42 29.54
CA SER A 168 10.66 -52.51 30.10
C SER A 168 9.22 -52.38 29.57
N GLY A 169 8.49 -53.50 29.49
CA GLY A 169 7.24 -53.57 28.75
C GLY A 169 6.03 -52.99 29.51
N ASN A 170 5.34 -52.03 28.89
CA ASN A 170 3.94 -51.60 29.07
C ASN A 170 3.35 -51.29 30.47
N MET A 171 4.00 -51.64 31.59
CA MET A 171 3.47 -51.44 32.95
C MET A 171 4.44 -50.63 33.82
N ILE A 172 4.60 -49.34 33.49
CA ILE A 172 5.34 -48.40 34.33
C ILE A 172 4.43 -47.99 35.51
N ARG A 173 4.81 -48.40 36.73
CA ARG A 173 4.23 -47.93 38.00
C ARG A 173 4.46 -46.43 38.18
N GLU A 174 3.59 -45.74 38.89
CA GLU A 174 3.60 -44.26 38.94
C GLU A 174 4.88 -43.67 39.54
N GLU A 175 5.43 -44.32 40.56
CA GLU A 175 6.75 -44.03 41.16
C GLU A 175 7.88 -43.89 40.10
N GLN A 176 7.84 -44.70 39.04
CA GLN A 176 8.89 -44.74 38.02
C GLN A 176 8.76 -43.62 36.98
N PHE A 177 7.66 -42.85 36.94
CA PHE A 177 7.52 -41.76 35.98
C PHE A 177 8.43 -40.56 36.26
N PHE A 178 8.80 -40.30 37.52
CA PHE A 178 9.77 -39.24 37.83
C PHE A 178 11.15 -39.56 37.23
N GLY A 179 11.66 -40.77 37.50
CA GLY A 179 12.90 -41.26 36.89
C GLY A 179 12.84 -41.28 35.36
N ARG A 180 11.71 -41.71 34.77
CA ARG A 180 11.56 -41.73 33.30
C ARG A 180 11.49 -40.35 32.66
N ARG A 181 10.86 -39.37 33.30
CA ARG A 181 10.88 -37.97 32.84
C ARG A 181 12.31 -37.44 32.81
N LYS A 182 13.03 -37.53 33.93
CA LYS A 182 14.43 -37.07 34.06
C LYS A 182 15.37 -37.77 33.06
N GLN A 183 15.25 -39.09 32.88
CA GLN A 183 16.02 -39.83 31.86
C GLN A 183 15.82 -39.32 30.42
N LEU A 184 14.62 -38.87 30.06
CA LEU A 184 14.34 -38.30 28.74
C LEU A 184 14.79 -36.84 28.63
N GLU A 185 14.74 -36.10 29.73
CA GLU A 185 15.24 -34.73 29.88
C GLU A 185 16.78 -34.68 29.72
N ASP A 186 17.50 -35.55 30.43
CA ASP A 186 18.96 -35.72 30.33
C ASP A 186 19.38 -36.12 28.90
N TYR A 187 18.64 -37.03 28.27
CA TYR A 187 18.86 -37.48 26.89
C TYR A 187 18.74 -36.32 25.89
N LEU A 188 17.66 -35.52 25.98
CA LEU A 188 17.48 -34.35 25.11
C LEU A 188 18.50 -33.26 25.40
N THR A 189 18.77 -32.96 26.67
CA THR A 189 19.75 -31.94 27.08
C THR A 189 21.16 -32.26 26.57
N LYS A 190 21.56 -33.54 26.58
CA LYS A 190 22.83 -33.97 25.98
C LYS A 190 22.85 -33.76 24.45
N ILE A 191 21.79 -34.15 23.74
CA ILE A 191 21.69 -33.95 22.27
C ILE A 191 21.69 -32.46 21.89
N LEU A 192 20.97 -31.62 22.65
CA LEU A 192 20.86 -30.17 22.41
C LEU A 192 22.17 -29.42 22.66
N LYS A 193 23.07 -29.97 23.49
CA LYS A 193 24.42 -29.45 23.71
C LYS A 193 25.41 -29.77 22.58
N MET A 194 25.06 -30.63 21.62
CA MET A 194 25.95 -31.11 20.56
C MET A 194 25.54 -30.50 19.21
N PRO A 195 26.23 -29.46 18.69
CA PRO A 195 25.90 -28.79 17.42
C PRO A 195 25.61 -29.73 16.25
N MET A 196 26.39 -30.81 16.10
CA MET A 196 26.18 -31.84 15.06
C MET A 196 24.75 -32.40 15.08
N TYR A 197 24.22 -32.76 16.25
CA TYR A 197 22.88 -33.34 16.38
C TYR A 197 21.79 -32.28 16.57
N ARG A 198 22.05 -31.19 17.29
CA ARG A 198 21.13 -30.05 17.46
C ARG A 198 20.67 -29.48 16.11
N ASN A 199 21.62 -29.29 15.19
CA ASN A 199 21.39 -28.66 13.89
C ASN A 199 20.92 -29.66 12.81
N TYR A 200 20.69 -30.94 13.15
CA TYR A 200 20.22 -31.94 12.20
C TYR A 200 18.69 -31.87 12.00
N HIS A 201 18.22 -32.01 10.76
CA HIS A 201 16.81 -31.80 10.41
C HIS A 201 15.80 -32.73 11.13
N ALA A 202 16.21 -33.93 11.56
CA ALA A 202 15.34 -34.79 12.37
C ALA A 202 15.17 -34.28 13.81
N THR A 203 16.11 -33.48 14.31
CA THR A 203 16.04 -32.82 15.62
C THR A 203 15.10 -31.62 15.57
N THR A 204 15.14 -30.81 14.51
CA THR A 204 14.17 -29.72 14.31
C THR A 204 12.75 -30.25 14.04
N GLU A 205 12.58 -31.35 13.27
CA GLU A 205 11.27 -32.04 13.15
C GLU A 205 10.84 -32.69 14.48
N PHE A 206 11.77 -33.20 15.31
CA PHE A 206 11.43 -33.75 16.63
C PHE A 206 11.01 -32.66 17.65
N LEU A 207 11.52 -31.44 17.55
CA LEU A 207 11.26 -30.33 18.49
C LEU A 207 10.20 -29.33 18.01
N ASP A 208 9.58 -29.59 16.85
CA ASP A 208 8.69 -28.66 16.13
C ASP A 208 9.34 -27.28 15.96
N ILE A 209 10.46 -27.21 15.22
CA ILE A 209 11.25 -25.99 14.94
C ILE A 209 11.41 -25.78 13.43
N SER A 210 11.39 -24.52 13.00
CA SER A 210 11.69 -24.07 11.63
C SER A 210 12.48 -22.76 11.63
N GLN A 211 12.84 -22.30 10.42
CA GLN A 211 13.53 -21.02 10.18
C GLN A 211 12.74 -19.78 10.65
N LEU A 212 11.44 -19.93 10.94
CA LEU A 212 10.55 -18.83 11.35
C LEU A 212 10.14 -18.90 12.83
N SER A 213 10.66 -19.88 13.59
CA SER A 213 10.31 -20.08 15.00
C SER A 213 10.70 -18.88 15.87
N PHE A 214 11.92 -18.37 15.71
CA PHE A 214 12.60 -17.47 16.65
C PHE A 214 12.87 -16.05 16.10
N ILE A 215 12.09 -15.60 15.11
CA ILE A 215 12.13 -14.20 14.63
C ILE A 215 11.21 -13.37 15.55
N ARG A 216 11.78 -12.42 16.33
CA ARG A 216 11.03 -11.62 17.33
C ARG A 216 9.84 -10.88 16.73
N ASP A 217 10.04 -10.27 15.57
CA ASP A 217 9.01 -9.53 14.84
C ASP A 217 7.87 -10.42 14.29
N LEU A 218 8.03 -11.75 14.23
CA LEU A 218 6.92 -12.67 13.97
C LEU A 218 6.16 -13.07 15.25
N GLY A 219 6.49 -12.49 16.40
CA GLY A 219 5.81 -12.72 17.67
C GLY A 219 6.09 -14.10 18.28
N PRO A 220 5.35 -14.47 19.34
CA PRO A 220 5.58 -15.69 20.10
C PRO A 220 5.58 -16.95 19.23
N LYS A 221 6.38 -17.96 19.63
CA LYS A 221 6.48 -19.24 18.93
C LYS A 221 5.27 -20.12 19.25
N GLY A 222 4.24 -20.03 18.41
CA GLY A 222 3.07 -20.91 18.47
C GLY A 222 3.35 -22.34 18.00
N LEU A 223 2.27 -23.11 17.88
CA LEU A 223 2.33 -24.49 17.41
C LEU A 223 2.75 -24.55 15.93
N GLU A 224 3.69 -25.44 15.62
CA GLU A 224 4.13 -25.72 14.26
C GLU A 224 4.41 -27.21 14.05
N GLY A 225 4.56 -27.64 12.79
CA GLY A 225 4.84 -29.04 12.47
C GLY A 225 4.22 -29.56 11.17
N MET A 226 4.46 -30.83 10.87
CA MET A 226 4.06 -31.46 9.61
C MET A 226 2.59 -31.91 9.58
N ILE A 227 1.81 -31.37 8.64
CA ILE A 227 0.39 -31.69 8.44
C ILE A 227 0.04 -31.95 6.96
N MET A 228 -1.09 -32.60 6.70
CA MET A 228 -1.60 -32.87 5.35
C MET A 228 -2.69 -31.87 4.96
N LYS A 229 -2.49 -31.11 3.88
CA LYS A 229 -3.32 -29.97 3.47
C LYS A 229 -4.06 -30.23 2.14
N ARG A 230 -5.37 -29.93 2.09
CA ARG A 230 -6.23 -30.11 0.90
C ARG A 230 -6.11 -28.94 -0.10
N SER A 231 -6.18 -29.20 -1.41
CA SER A 231 -6.27 -28.14 -2.44
C SER A 231 -7.57 -27.33 -2.35
N GLY A 232 -7.61 -26.18 -3.03
CA GLY A 232 -8.79 -25.31 -3.08
C GLY A 232 -9.07 -24.53 -1.78
N GLY A 233 -10.35 -24.20 -1.57
CA GLY A 233 -10.87 -23.53 -0.37
C GLY A 233 -10.70 -22.01 -0.32
N HIS A 234 -10.16 -21.38 -1.38
CA HIS A 234 -10.12 -19.92 -1.53
C HIS A 234 -11.50 -19.40 -1.96
N ARG A 235 -11.90 -18.22 -1.49
CA ARG A 235 -12.86 -17.39 -2.24
C ARG A 235 -12.14 -16.85 -3.49
N ILE A 236 -12.78 -16.98 -4.65
CA ILE A 236 -12.29 -16.48 -5.93
C ILE A 236 -13.52 -15.92 -6.66
N PRO A 237 -13.70 -14.59 -6.72
CA PRO A 237 -14.75 -13.96 -7.50
C PRO A 237 -14.91 -14.58 -8.90
N GLY A 238 -16.14 -14.88 -9.29
CA GLY A 238 -16.49 -15.44 -10.61
C GLY A 238 -16.16 -16.93 -10.84
N LEU A 239 -15.37 -17.62 -10.01
CA LEU A 239 -14.88 -18.98 -10.30
C LEU A 239 -15.41 -20.08 -9.37
N ASN A 240 -16.73 -20.08 -9.11
CA ASN A 240 -17.40 -21.08 -8.25
C ASN A 240 -17.37 -22.52 -8.80
N CYS A 241 -17.12 -22.70 -10.10
CA CYS A 241 -17.25 -23.99 -10.80
C CYS A 241 -16.12 -25.00 -10.55
N CYS A 242 -14.88 -24.56 -10.34
CA CYS A 242 -13.71 -25.45 -10.25
C CYS A 242 -13.33 -25.86 -8.81
N GLY A 243 -14.31 -26.18 -7.97
CA GLY A 243 -14.05 -26.51 -6.56
C GLY A 243 -14.97 -27.54 -5.88
N GLN A 244 -16.16 -27.84 -6.42
CA GLN A 244 -17.17 -28.64 -5.70
C GLN A 244 -17.03 -30.16 -5.92
N GLY A 245 -16.42 -30.59 -7.02
CA GLY A 245 -16.23 -32.02 -7.34
C GLY A 245 -15.13 -32.68 -6.50
N ARG A 246 -15.49 -33.72 -5.72
CA ARG A 246 -14.55 -34.48 -4.87
C ARG A 246 -13.32 -35.06 -5.60
N ALA A 247 -13.45 -35.32 -6.90
CA ALA A 247 -12.35 -35.84 -7.74
C ALA A 247 -11.16 -34.88 -7.90
N CYS A 248 -11.34 -33.58 -7.68
CA CYS A 248 -10.31 -32.56 -7.93
C CYS A 248 -9.44 -32.22 -6.70
N TYR A 249 -9.70 -32.84 -5.53
CA TYR A 249 -8.96 -32.54 -4.30
C TYR A 249 -7.61 -33.27 -4.23
N ARG A 250 -6.51 -32.51 -4.29
CA ARG A 250 -5.14 -33.00 -4.06
C ARG A 250 -4.73 -32.74 -2.61
N TRP A 251 -4.16 -33.75 -1.95
CA TRP A 251 -3.55 -33.62 -0.62
C TRP A 251 -2.04 -33.41 -0.74
N SER A 252 -1.46 -32.59 0.16
CA SER A 252 -0.03 -32.29 0.15
C SER A 252 0.54 -32.16 1.56
N LYS A 253 1.72 -32.74 1.82
CA LYS A 253 2.45 -32.58 3.10
C LYS A 253 2.99 -31.14 3.17
N ARG A 254 2.76 -30.43 4.28
CA ARG A 254 3.23 -29.05 4.52
C ARG A 254 3.69 -28.89 5.96
N TRP A 255 4.64 -28.01 6.20
CA TRP A 255 4.92 -27.49 7.55
C TRP A 255 3.93 -26.36 7.81
N LEU A 256 3.09 -26.48 8.84
CA LEU A 256 2.17 -25.43 9.29
C LEU A 256 2.85 -24.66 10.43
N ILE A 257 2.69 -23.34 10.49
CA ILE A 257 3.17 -22.49 11.59
C ILE A 257 2.02 -21.59 12.03
N VAL A 258 1.84 -21.44 13.34
CA VAL A 258 0.88 -20.54 13.97
C VAL A 258 1.65 -19.41 14.66
N LYS A 259 1.27 -18.17 14.37
CA LYS A 259 1.73 -16.95 15.05
C LYS A 259 0.51 -16.18 15.56
N ASP A 260 0.73 -15.06 16.27
CA ASP A 260 -0.32 -14.31 16.99
C ASP A 260 -1.48 -13.83 16.10
N SER A 261 -1.16 -13.43 14.87
CA SER A 261 -2.02 -12.67 13.96
C SER A 261 -2.29 -13.41 12.64
N PHE A 262 -1.62 -14.55 12.40
CA PHE A 262 -1.75 -15.36 11.20
C PHE A 262 -1.28 -16.81 11.39
N LEU A 263 -1.72 -17.68 10.48
CA LEU A 263 -1.16 -19.00 10.26
C LEU A 263 -0.55 -19.05 8.85
N LEU A 264 0.62 -19.66 8.68
CA LEU A 264 1.21 -19.89 7.35
C LEU A 264 1.53 -21.36 7.13
N TYR A 265 1.69 -21.77 5.87
CA TYR A 265 2.24 -23.09 5.57
C TYR A 265 3.36 -23.05 4.51
N MET A 266 4.44 -23.80 4.77
CA MET A 266 5.65 -23.87 3.96
C MET A 266 5.74 -25.19 3.18
N LYS A 267 6.51 -25.15 2.08
CA LYS A 267 7.03 -26.34 1.37
C LYS A 267 8.27 -26.86 2.10
N PRO A 268 8.26 -28.05 2.74
CA PRO A 268 9.45 -28.57 3.43
C PRO A 268 10.60 -28.86 2.45
N ASP A 269 10.26 -29.18 1.20
CA ASP A 269 11.16 -29.44 0.09
C ASP A 269 11.95 -28.20 -0.36
N SER A 270 11.35 -27.02 -0.36
CA SER A 270 11.96 -25.81 -0.94
C SER A 270 12.01 -24.59 -0.01
N GLY A 271 11.64 -24.73 1.28
CA GLY A 271 11.53 -23.64 2.25
C GLY A 271 10.32 -22.73 2.05
N ALA A 272 10.06 -22.35 0.80
CA ALA A 272 9.09 -21.35 0.39
C ALA A 272 7.73 -21.41 1.12
N ILE A 273 7.35 -20.28 1.69
CA ILE A 273 6.00 -19.97 2.17
C ILE A 273 5.02 -20.11 1.00
N ALA A 274 4.00 -20.95 1.16
CA ALA A 274 3.07 -21.32 0.10
C ALA A 274 1.65 -20.78 0.29
N PHE A 275 1.33 -20.22 1.47
CA PHE A 275 0.17 -19.37 1.76
C PHE A 275 0.27 -18.77 3.16
N VAL A 276 -0.45 -17.66 3.39
CA VAL A 276 -0.64 -16.98 4.67
C VAL A 276 -2.14 -16.76 4.89
N LEU A 277 -2.66 -17.18 6.04
CA LEU A 277 -4.04 -17.06 6.48
C LEU A 277 -4.07 -16.10 7.67
N LEU A 278 -4.55 -14.88 7.48
CA LEU A 278 -4.69 -13.91 8.59
C LEU A 278 -5.79 -14.36 9.55
N VAL A 279 -5.59 -14.11 10.84
CA VAL A 279 -6.66 -14.19 11.86
C VAL A 279 -7.56 -12.97 11.69
N ASP A 280 -8.87 -13.16 11.71
CA ASP A 280 -9.91 -12.12 11.61
C ASP A 280 -11.16 -12.55 12.41
N LYS A 281 -12.20 -11.70 12.46
CA LYS A 281 -13.43 -11.96 13.24
C LYS A 281 -14.27 -13.15 12.76
N GLU A 282 -13.98 -13.72 11.59
CA GLU A 282 -14.56 -14.98 11.13
C GLU A 282 -13.58 -16.16 11.26
N PHE A 283 -12.47 -15.99 11.98
CA PHE A 283 -11.52 -17.06 12.28
C PHE A 283 -12.14 -18.09 13.22
N ARG A 284 -12.56 -19.23 12.65
CA ARG A 284 -13.27 -20.30 13.37
C ARG A 284 -12.65 -21.66 13.10
N ILE A 285 -12.50 -22.46 14.14
CA ILE A 285 -11.90 -23.80 14.07
C ILE A 285 -12.98 -24.87 14.26
N LYS A 286 -12.94 -25.93 13.44
CA LYS A 286 -13.89 -27.05 13.49
C LYS A 286 -13.20 -28.40 13.30
N VAL A 287 -13.65 -29.42 14.03
CA VAL A 287 -13.04 -30.76 14.06
C VAL A 287 -14.04 -31.86 13.71
N GLY A 288 -13.65 -32.79 12.83
CA GLY A 288 -14.36 -34.05 12.59
C GLY A 288 -15.00 -34.20 11.21
N LYS A 289 -15.54 -35.39 10.94
CA LYS A 289 -15.96 -35.84 9.60
C LYS A 289 -17.05 -34.96 8.95
N LYS A 290 -18.03 -34.48 9.72
CA LYS A 290 -19.14 -33.65 9.22
C LYS A 290 -18.64 -32.33 8.60
N GLU A 291 -17.72 -31.65 9.28
CA GLU A 291 -17.25 -30.31 8.90
C GLU A 291 -16.13 -30.32 7.85
N THR A 292 -15.47 -31.46 7.63
CA THR A 292 -14.18 -31.56 6.90
C THR A 292 -14.17 -32.60 5.76
N GLU A 293 -15.26 -33.35 5.61
CA GLU A 293 -15.38 -34.56 4.75
C GLU A 293 -14.35 -35.67 5.06
N THR A 294 -13.53 -35.51 6.11
CA THR A 294 -12.32 -36.29 6.35
C THR A 294 -12.42 -37.02 7.69
N LYS A 295 -12.11 -38.32 7.73
CA LYS A 295 -12.28 -39.18 8.95
C LYS A 295 -11.71 -38.53 10.22
N TYR A 296 -10.54 -37.91 10.10
CA TYR A 296 -9.88 -37.11 11.15
C TYR A 296 -9.44 -35.76 10.57
N GLY A 297 -10.39 -34.94 10.13
CA GLY A 297 -10.09 -33.60 9.61
C GLY A 297 -10.15 -32.49 10.66
N LEU A 298 -9.41 -31.41 10.37
CA LEU A 298 -9.47 -30.10 11.00
C LEU A 298 -9.81 -29.08 9.89
N ARG A 299 -10.75 -28.17 10.17
CA ARG A 299 -11.16 -27.08 9.29
C ARG A 299 -10.91 -25.76 10.01
N ILE A 300 -10.34 -24.80 9.30
CA ILE A 300 -10.12 -23.43 9.77
C ILE A 300 -10.75 -22.51 8.72
N ASP A 301 -11.77 -21.76 9.10
CA ASP A 301 -12.40 -20.71 8.29
C ASP A 301 -11.84 -19.34 8.69
N ASN A 302 -11.89 -18.36 7.77
CA ASN A 302 -11.74 -16.93 8.02
C ASN A 302 -12.54 -16.12 6.97
N LEU A 303 -12.41 -14.80 6.95
CA LEU A 303 -13.10 -13.95 5.96
C LEU A 303 -12.78 -14.32 4.49
N SER A 304 -11.59 -14.82 4.15
CA SER A 304 -11.16 -15.06 2.76
C SER A 304 -11.05 -16.53 2.33
N ARG A 305 -11.06 -17.48 3.29
CA ARG A 305 -10.71 -18.89 3.01
C ARG A 305 -11.36 -19.89 3.98
N THR A 306 -11.68 -21.07 3.45
CA THR A 306 -11.78 -22.32 4.21
C THR A 306 -10.53 -23.17 3.97
N LEU A 307 -9.72 -23.42 5.00
CA LEU A 307 -8.56 -24.31 4.98
C LEU A 307 -8.94 -25.66 5.60
N ILE A 308 -8.71 -26.77 4.87
CA ILE A 308 -8.96 -28.14 5.38
C ILE A 308 -7.65 -28.93 5.46
N LEU A 309 -7.45 -29.51 6.64
CA LEU A 309 -6.25 -30.22 7.09
C LEU A 309 -6.64 -31.64 7.56
N LYS A 310 -5.75 -32.62 7.37
CA LYS A 310 -5.94 -34.03 7.72
C LYS A 310 -4.94 -34.45 8.78
N CYS A 311 -5.46 -35.06 9.85
CA CYS A 311 -4.72 -35.56 10.99
C CYS A 311 -4.68 -37.09 11.04
N ASN A 312 -3.79 -37.63 11.87
CA ASN A 312 -3.59 -39.08 12.02
C ASN A 312 -4.65 -39.75 12.91
N SER A 313 -5.31 -38.99 13.80
CA SER A 313 -6.40 -39.48 14.67
C SER A 313 -7.33 -38.34 15.08
N TYR A 314 -8.51 -38.67 15.61
CA TYR A 314 -9.43 -37.67 16.16
C TYR A 314 -8.82 -36.89 17.33
N ARG A 315 -8.07 -37.56 18.23
CA ARG A 315 -7.33 -36.90 19.32
C ARG A 315 -6.28 -35.92 18.79
N HIS A 316 -5.57 -36.26 17.71
CA HIS A 316 -4.62 -35.35 17.05
C HIS A 316 -5.32 -34.13 16.42
N ALA A 317 -6.49 -34.32 15.80
CA ALA A 317 -7.28 -33.22 15.25
C ALA A 317 -7.86 -32.29 16.34
N ARG A 318 -8.29 -32.86 17.47
CA ARG A 318 -8.71 -32.10 18.67
C ARG A 318 -7.55 -31.31 19.28
N TRP A 319 -6.37 -31.91 19.43
CA TRP A 319 -5.18 -31.23 19.96
C TRP A 319 -4.74 -30.07 19.05
N TRP A 320 -4.57 -30.30 17.74
CA TRP A 320 -4.27 -29.20 16.81
C TRP A 320 -5.35 -28.11 16.81
N GLY A 321 -6.64 -28.46 16.91
CA GLY A 321 -7.71 -27.48 16.98
C GLY A 321 -7.61 -26.61 18.25
N GLY A 322 -7.62 -27.25 19.42
CA GLY A 322 -7.58 -26.57 20.71
C GLY A 322 -6.30 -25.77 20.94
N ALA A 323 -5.13 -26.30 20.56
CA ALA A 323 -3.86 -25.60 20.76
C ALA A 323 -3.70 -24.36 19.85
N ILE A 324 -4.31 -24.36 18.65
CA ILE A 324 -4.39 -23.13 17.84
C ILE A 324 -5.40 -22.16 18.47
N GLU A 325 -6.57 -22.66 18.86
CA GLU A 325 -7.65 -21.85 19.45
C GLU A 325 -7.18 -21.13 20.74
N GLU A 326 -6.56 -21.86 21.67
CA GLU A 326 -5.95 -21.34 22.90
C GLU A 326 -4.86 -20.30 22.60
N PHE A 327 -3.94 -20.60 21.67
CA PHE A 327 -2.84 -19.70 21.34
C PHE A 327 -3.33 -18.38 20.70
N ILE A 328 -4.32 -18.44 19.79
CA ILE A 328 -4.92 -17.25 19.17
C ILE A 328 -5.83 -16.51 20.16
N GLN A 329 -6.55 -17.19 21.06
CA GLN A 329 -7.29 -16.52 22.15
C GLN A 329 -6.36 -15.78 23.11
N LYS A 330 -5.16 -16.31 23.38
CA LYS A 330 -4.16 -15.72 24.27
C LYS A 330 -3.35 -14.58 23.66
N HIS A 331 -3.00 -14.66 22.38
CA HIS A 331 -2.07 -13.71 21.72
C HIS A 331 -2.69 -12.89 20.59
N GLY A 332 -3.81 -13.34 20.01
CA GLY A 332 -4.46 -12.74 18.84
C GLY A 332 -5.88 -12.24 19.11
N THR A 333 -6.31 -12.13 20.37
CA THR A 333 -7.69 -11.82 20.78
C THR A 333 -8.25 -10.55 20.13
N ASN A 334 -7.38 -9.58 19.82
CA ASN A 334 -7.75 -8.32 19.19
C ASN A 334 -8.28 -8.51 17.75
N PHE A 335 -7.79 -9.52 17.03
CA PHE A 335 -8.21 -9.80 15.65
C PHE A 335 -9.51 -10.59 15.55
N LEU A 336 -9.99 -11.19 16.65
CA LEU A 336 -11.19 -12.03 16.70
C LEU A 336 -12.49 -11.25 16.95
N LYS A 337 -12.41 -9.96 17.27
CA LYS A 337 -13.55 -9.13 17.69
C LYS A 337 -14.11 -8.29 16.55
N ASP A 338 -15.38 -7.92 16.67
CA ASP A 338 -15.91 -6.71 16.04
C ASP A 338 -15.38 -5.47 16.76
N HIS A 339 -14.98 -4.45 15.98
CA HIS A 339 -14.51 -3.17 16.49
C HIS A 339 -15.50 -2.04 16.17
N ARG A 340 -15.26 -0.87 16.76
CA ARG A 340 -16.02 0.36 16.48
C ARG A 340 -16.08 0.63 14.97
N PHE A 341 -17.25 1.08 14.49
CA PHE A 341 -17.58 1.26 13.06
C PHE A 341 -17.51 -0.02 12.20
N GLY A 342 -17.47 -1.20 12.83
CA GLY A 342 -17.33 -2.48 12.14
C GLY A 342 -15.94 -2.74 11.54
N SER A 343 -14.96 -1.87 11.83
CA SER A 343 -13.61 -1.91 11.25
C SER A 343 -12.89 -3.23 11.52
N TYR A 344 -11.96 -3.60 10.63
CA TYR A 344 -10.99 -4.67 10.88
C TYR A 344 -9.95 -4.32 11.96
N ALA A 345 -9.80 -3.02 12.30
CA ALA A 345 -8.80 -2.49 13.21
C ALA A 345 -9.43 -1.96 14.50
N ALA A 346 -8.72 -2.20 15.61
CA ALA A 346 -9.07 -1.68 16.92
C ALA A 346 -8.74 -0.19 17.05
N VAL A 347 -9.28 0.46 18.08
CA VAL A 347 -8.72 1.74 18.56
C VAL A 347 -7.35 1.45 19.17
N GLN A 348 -6.38 2.30 18.86
CA GLN A 348 -4.99 2.24 19.31
C GLN A 348 -4.71 3.51 20.13
N ASP A 349 -4.87 3.40 21.43
CA ASP A 349 -4.69 4.52 22.37
C ASP A 349 -3.22 5.00 22.41
N ASN A 350 -3.03 6.29 22.71
CA ASN A 350 -1.72 6.93 22.86
C ASN A 350 -0.78 6.77 21.64
N THR A 351 -1.33 6.73 20.44
CA THR A 351 -0.58 6.59 19.18
C THR A 351 -0.01 7.93 18.73
N LEU A 352 1.28 7.98 18.35
CA LEU A 352 1.87 9.14 17.67
C LEU A 352 1.25 9.32 16.28
N ALA A 353 0.60 10.46 16.05
CA ALA A 353 0.01 10.87 14.79
C ALA A 353 0.47 12.28 14.38
N LYS A 354 0.61 12.52 13.07
CA LYS A 354 0.86 13.83 12.46
C LYS A 354 -0.10 14.06 11.30
N TRP A 355 -0.54 15.30 11.10
CA TRP A 355 -1.27 15.74 9.90
C TRP A 355 -0.36 16.54 8.95
N TYR A 356 -0.77 16.66 7.70
CA TYR A 356 -0.15 17.53 6.70
C TYR A 356 -1.24 18.29 5.96
N VAL A 357 -1.07 19.61 5.87
CA VAL A 357 -1.76 20.46 4.88
C VAL A 357 -0.78 20.66 3.73
N ASN A 358 -1.22 20.34 2.52
CA ASN A 358 -0.42 20.33 1.29
C ASN A 358 0.76 19.34 1.27
N ALA A 359 1.23 19.03 0.07
CA ALA A 359 2.14 17.92 -0.16
C ALA A 359 3.62 18.20 0.16
N LYS A 360 4.06 19.45 0.31
CA LYS A 360 5.47 19.80 0.59
C LYS A 360 6.04 19.09 1.83
N GLY A 361 5.36 19.23 2.98
CA GLY A 361 5.78 18.55 4.21
C GLY A 361 5.58 17.04 4.17
N TYR A 362 4.51 16.58 3.49
CA TYR A 362 4.19 15.17 3.35
C TYR A 362 5.25 14.42 2.53
N PHE A 363 5.60 14.90 1.33
CA PHE A 363 6.65 14.29 0.50
C PHE A 363 8.03 14.36 1.16
N GLU A 364 8.35 15.45 1.88
CA GLU A 364 9.60 15.53 2.65
C GLU A 364 9.69 14.44 3.72
N ASP A 365 8.66 14.27 4.56
CA ASP A 365 8.70 13.24 5.61
C ASP A 365 8.56 11.81 5.07
N VAL A 366 7.87 11.61 3.95
CA VAL A 366 7.90 10.34 3.20
C VAL A 366 9.33 10.05 2.72
N ALA A 367 10.04 11.04 2.17
CA ALA A 367 11.41 10.88 1.70
C ALA A 367 12.39 10.59 2.85
N ASN A 368 12.24 11.27 4.00
CA ASN A 368 13.01 11.01 5.22
C ASN A 368 12.77 9.58 5.73
N ALA A 369 11.51 9.15 5.83
CA ALA A 369 11.15 7.82 6.31
C ALA A 369 11.62 6.71 5.34
N MET A 370 11.54 6.93 4.02
CA MET A 370 12.12 6.01 3.03
C MET A 370 13.64 5.93 3.14
N GLU A 371 14.34 7.03 3.43
CA GLU A 371 15.80 7.02 3.63
C GLU A 371 16.20 6.16 4.84
N GLU A 372 15.39 6.16 5.90
CA GLU A 372 15.68 5.36 7.10
C GLU A 372 15.27 3.87 7.03
N ALA A 373 14.41 3.46 6.08
CA ALA A 373 13.94 2.07 5.94
C ALA A 373 15.10 1.03 5.97
N LYS A 374 14.96 -0.04 6.77
CA LYS A 374 15.99 -1.10 6.87
C LYS A 374 15.55 -2.45 6.30
N GLU A 375 14.25 -2.70 6.17
CA GLU A 375 13.70 -4.02 5.85
C GLU A 375 12.66 -3.97 4.72
N GLU A 376 11.65 -3.10 4.83
CA GLU A 376 10.47 -3.09 3.96
C GLU A 376 9.95 -1.69 3.63
N ILE A 377 9.58 -1.48 2.37
CA ILE A 377 8.77 -0.34 1.92
C ILE A 377 7.55 -0.89 1.17
N PHE A 378 6.35 -0.60 1.68
CA PHE A 378 5.08 -0.90 1.00
C PHE A 378 4.49 0.40 0.43
N ILE A 379 3.97 0.36 -0.79
CA ILE A 379 3.33 1.52 -1.43
C ILE A 379 2.00 1.10 -2.11
N THR A 380 0.93 1.85 -1.89
CA THR A 380 -0.26 1.85 -2.75
C THR A 380 -0.50 3.24 -3.30
N ASP A 381 -0.85 3.31 -4.57
CA ASP A 381 -1.30 4.54 -5.22
C ASP A 381 -2.40 4.19 -6.25
N TRP A 382 -3.29 5.16 -6.50
CA TRP A 382 -4.14 5.12 -7.68
C TRP A 382 -3.30 5.38 -8.95
N TRP A 383 -2.34 6.29 -8.85
CA TRP A 383 -1.32 6.55 -9.86
C TRP A 383 0.02 6.89 -9.20
N LEU A 384 1.13 6.35 -9.71
CA LEU A 384 2.48 6.61 -9.21
C LEU A 384 3.35 7.06 -10.39
N SER A 385 4.03 8.18 -10.25
CA SER A 385 4.95 8.77 -11.23
C SER A 385 6.40 8.57 -10.75
N PRO A 386 7.20 7.64 -11.30
CA PRO A 386 8.48 7.27 -10.71
C PRO A 386 9.50 8.42 -10.60
N GLU A 387 9.41 9.42 -11.47
CA GLU A 387 10.44 10.45 -11.63
C GLU A 387 10.13 11.76 -10.86
N ILE A 388 9.13 11.77 -9.97
CA ILE A 388 8.83 12.96 -9.15
C ILE A 388 9.92 13.25 -8.11
N PHE A 389 10.12 14.53 -7.81
CA PHE A 389 10.94 15.01 -6.70
C PHE A 389 10.11 15.20 -5.43
N LEU A 390 10.53 14.56 -4.34
CA LEU A 390 9.87 14.64 -3.04
C LEU A 390 10.33 15.84 -2.18
N LYS A 391 11.55 16.35 -2.40
CA LYS A 391 12.06 17.59 -1.79
C LYS A 391 12.43 18.60 -2.88
N ARG A 392 12.14 19.89 -2.63
CA ARG A 392 12.21 20.96 -3.64
C ARG A 392 12.57 22.33 -3.02
N PRO A 393 13.26 23.24 -3.75
CA PRO A 393 13.78 23.10 -5.12
C PRO A 393 14.88 22.03 -5.24
N VAL A 394 15.26 21.66 -6.47
CA VAL A 394 16.13 20.50 -6.74
C VAL A 394 17.60 20.86 -6.53
N VAL A 395 18.07 20.78 -5.28
CA VAL A 395 19.42 21.18 -4.86
C VAL A 395 20.44 20.03 -4.80
N GLU A 396 20.07 18.86 -4.26
CA GLU A 396 20.96 17.68 -4.16
C GLU A 396 20.86 16.76 -5.40
N GLY A 397 20.68 17.36 -6.58
CA GLY A 397 20.44 16.66 -7.83
C GLY A 397 19.32 15.61 -7.75
N ASN A 398 19.56 14.43 -8.32
CA ASN A 398 18.58 13.33 -8.33
C ASN A 398 18.38 12.64 -6.96
N ARG A 399 18.98 13.11 -5.85
CA ARG A 399 18.92 12.46 -4.52
C ARG A 399 17.49 12.29 -3.98
N TRP A 400 16.60 13.25 -4.21
CA TRP A 400 15.22 13.19 -3.70
C TRP A 400 14.17 12.83 -4.76
N ARG A 401 14.62 12.25 -5.88
CA ARG A 401 13.73 11.68 -6.90
C ARG A 401 13.27 10.28 -6.49
N LEU A 402 11.98 9.98 -6.62
CA LEU A 402 11.36 8.78 -6.05
C LEU A 402 12.01 7.46 -6.53
N ASP A 403 12.21 7.30 -7.84
CA ASP A 403 12.94 6.16 -8.41
C ASP A 403 14.37 6.01 -7.86
N CYS A 404 15.10 7.12 -7.66
CA CYS A 404 16.44 7.12 -7.09
C CYS A 404 16.46 6.75 -5.61
N ILE A 405 15.43 7.12 -4.83
CA ILE A 405 15.25 6.68 -3.43
C ILE A 405 15.00 5.17 -3.42
N LEU A 406 13.97 4.70 -4.15
CA LEU A 406 13.60 3.27 -4.17
C LEU A 406 14.76 2.40 -4.68
N LYS A 407 15.52 2.85 -5.69
CA LYS A 407 16.71 2.16 -6.19
C LYS A 407 17.79 2.00 -5.11
N ARG A 408 18.21 3.07 -4.43
CA ARG A 408 19.30 2.97 -3.44
C ARG A 408 18.90 2.16 -2.20
N LYS A 409 17.65 2.30 -1.73
CA LYS A 409 17.11 1.49 -0.63
C LYS A 409 17.03 0.02 -1.02
N ALA A 410 16.59 -0.28 -2.24
CA ALA A 410 16.58 -1.64 -2.75
C ALA A 410 17.99 -2.25 -2.87
N GLN A 411 19.01 -1.46 -3.23
CA GLN A 411 20.43 -1.87 -3.24
C GLN A 411 20.97 -2.16 -1.83
N GLN A 412 20.53 -1.39 -0.82
CA GLN A 412 20.83 -1.64 0.60
C GLN A 412 20.12 -2.88 1.19
N GLY A 413 19.39 -3.66 0.37
CA GLY A 413 18.74 -4.91 0.76
C GLY A 413 17.25 -4.78 1.11
N VAL A 414 16.72 -3.57 1.26
CA VAL A 414 15.30 -3.29 1.55
C VAL A 414 14.41 -3.92 0.47
N ARG A 415 13.36 -4.63 0.88
CA ARG A 415 12.36 -5.20 -0.05
C ARG A 415 11.26 -4.17 -0.30
N ILE A 416 10.93 -3.91 -1.56
CA ILE A 416 10.01 -2.84 -1.94
C ILE A 416 8.83 -3.43 -2.71
N PHE A 417 7.62 -3.26 -2.18
CA PHE A 417 6.39 -3.87 -2.67
C PHE A 417 5.38 -2.79 -3.00
N ILE A 418 4.92 -2.76 -4.26
CA ILE A 418 4.08 -1.67 -4.77
C ILE A 418 2.81 -2.26 -5.39
N MET A 419 1.65 -1.73 -5.02
CA MET A 419 0.36 -2.11 -5.60
C MET A 419 -0.29 -0.90 -6.27
N LEU A 420 -0.25 -0.88 -7.59
CA LEU A 420 -0.91 0.13 -8.40
C LEU A 420 -2.33 -0.32 -8.76
N TYR A 421 -3.24 0.64 -8.89
CA TYR A 421 -4.43 0.45 -9.72
C TYR A 421 -4.02 0.03 -11.14
N LYS A 422 -4.86 -0.80 -11.78
CA LYS A 422 -4.83 -1.05 -13.22
C LYS A 422 -6.04 -0.36 -13.83
N GLU A 423 -5.74 0.63 -14.65
CA GLU A 423 -6.66 1.40 -15.46
C GLU A 423 -7.24 0.64 -16.65
N VAL A 424 -8.40 1.11 -17.10
CA VAL A 424 -8.88 0.88 -18.45
C VAL A 424 -8.10 1.82 -19.38
N GLU A 425 -7.12 1.26 -20.09
CA GLU A 425 -6.13 1.98 -20.93
C GLU A 425 -6.76 2.82 -22.08
N LEU A 426 -8.08 2.72 -22.31
CA LEU A 426 -8.86 3.53 -23.26
C LEU A 426 -9.60 4.72 -22.62
N ALA A 427 -9.55 4.87 -21.28
CA ALA A 427 -10.37 5.82 -20.53
C ALA A 427 -9.58 6.66 -19.49
N LEU A 428 -8.32 6.32 -19.20
CA LEU A 428 -7.47 7.04 -18.24
C LEU A 428 -6.00 7.03 -18.70
N GLY A 429 -5.33 8.20 -18.71
CA GLY A 429 -3.97 8.37 -19.21
C GLY A 429 -2.83 7.86 -18.31
N ILE A 430 -3.12 7.33 -17.12
CA ILE A 430 -2.13 7.13 -16.02
C ILE A 430 -0.97 6.16 -16.33
N ASN A 431 -1.12 5.28 -17.33
CA ASN A 431 -0.08 4.38 -17.86
C ASN A 431 0.69 3.59 -16.78
N SER A 432 -0.03 2.86 -15.94
CA SER A 432 0.57 2.13 -14.81
C SER A 432 1.47 0.96 -15.26
N GLU A 433 1.41 0.50 -16.52
CA GLU A 433 2.38 -0.43 -17.09
C GLU A 433 3.74 0.24 -17.38
N TYR A 434 3.79 1.53 -17.73
CA TYR A 434 5.05 2.29 -17.77
C TYR A 434 5.68 2.35 -16.38
N THR A 435 4.95 2.87 -15.39
CA THR A 435 5.38 2.97 -13.99
C THR A 435 5.91 1.62 -13.47
N LYS A 436 5.15 0.54 -13.68
CA LYS A 436 5.57 -0.82 -13.34
C LYS A 436 6.88 -1.23 -14.03
N ARG A 437 7.02 -0.96 -15.32
CA ARG A 437 8.18 -1.35 -16.13
C ARG A 437 9.43 -0.57 -15.72
N THR A 438 9.31 0.72 -15.43
CA THR A 438 10.39 1.57 -14.91
C THR A 438 10.84 1.06 -13.54
N LEU A 439 9.93 1.00 -12.56
CA LEU A 439 10.25 0.60 -11.19
C LEU A 439 10.82 -0.84 -11.09
N MET A 440 10.29 -1.80 -11.85
CA MET A 440 10.80 -3.18 -11.85
C MET A 440 12.16 -3.34 -12.56
N ARG A 441 12.63 -2.35 -13.32
CA ARG A 441 13.99 -2.33 -13.92
C ARG A 441 15.06 -1.78 -12.98
N LEU A 442 14.69 -1.03 -11.95
CA LEU A 442 15.64 -0.37 -11.05
C LEU A 442 16.47 -1.35 -10.20
N HIS A 443 15.81 -2.35 -9.59
CA HIS A 443 16.48 -3.35 -8.75
C HIS A 443 15.63 -4.63 -8.53
N PRO A 444 16.21 -5.84 -8.47
CA PRO A 444 15.47 -7.09 -8.20
C PRO A 444 14.79 -7.16 -6.82
N ASN A 445 15.02 -6.25 -5.88
CA ASN A 445 14.25 -6.16 -4.64
C ASN A 445 12.91 -5.42 -4.78
N ILE A 446 12.67 -4.73 -5.91
CA ILE A 446 11.42 -4.01 -6.18
C ILE A 446 10.42 -4.95 -6.89
N LYS A 447 9.17 -4.98 -6.44
CA LYS A 447 8.09 -5.82 -6.99
C LYS A 447 6.79 -5.03 -7.07
N VAL A 448 6.28 -4.86 -8.29
CA VAL A 448 5.07 -4.08 -8.57
C VAL A 448 3.94 -5.01 -9.02
N MET A 449 2.78 -4.95 -8.37
CA MET A 449 1.53 -5.53 -8.87
C MET A 449 0.62 -4.44 -9.46
N ARG A 450 -0.26 -4.84 -10.39
CA ARG A 450 -1.37 -4.03 -10.91
C ARG A 450 -2.66 -4.83 -10.80
N HIS A 451 -3.75 -4.23 -10.33
CA HIS A 451 -5.07 -4.86 -10.12
C HIS A 451 -6.19 -3.83 -10.32
N PRO A 452 -7.38 -4.16 -10.89
CA PRO A 452 -7.89 -5.49 -11.31
C PRO A 452 -7.27 -6.04 -12.62
N ASP A 453 -7.93 -7.00 -13.28
CA ASP A 453 -7.73 -7.32 -14.70
C ASP A 453 -9.11 -7.41 -15.35
N HIS A 454 -9.52 -6.34 -16.03
CA HIS A 454 -10.90 -6.15 -16.52
C HIS A 454 -11.40 -7.34 -17.35
N VAL A 455 -10.65 -7.75 -18.40
CA VAL A 455 -11.00 -8.86 -19.32
C VAL A 455 -11.30 -10.20 -18.62
N SER A 456 -10.87 -10.37 -17.37
CA SER A 456 -11.07 -11.61 -16.58
C SER A 456 -11.87 -11.41 -15.29
N SER A 457 -12.48 -10.24 -15.08
CA SER A 457 -13.26 -9.92 -13.88
C SER A 457 -14.55 -9.20 -14.23
N SER A 458 -15.52 -9.19 -13.33
CA SER A 458 -16.73 -8.36 -13.45
C SER A 458 -16.51 -6.92 -13.01
N VAL A 459 -15.25 -6.46 -12.85
CA VAL A 459 -14.90 -5.13 -12.32
C VAL A 459 -14.28 -4.28 -13.43
N TYR A 460 -15.15 -3.52 -14.09
CA TYR A 460 -14.80 -2.55 -15.13
C TYR A 460 -14.86 -1.10 -14.64
N LEU A 461 -15.58 -0.83 -13.54
CA LEU A 461 -15.94 0.52 -13.09
C LEU A 461 -15.19 1.00 -11.84
N TRP A 462 -14.63 0.06 -11.06
CA TRP A 462 -14.07 0.34 -9.73
C TRP A 462 -12.54 0.32 -9.72
N ALA A 463 -11.97 1.15 -8.84
CA ALA A 463 -10.55 1.39 -8.70
C ALA A 463 -9.98 0.98 -7.33
N HIS A 464 -8.65 0.94 -7.28
CA HIS A 464 -7.91 0.98 -6.02
C HIS A 464 -7.48 2.42 -5.82
N HIS A 465 -8.06 3.09 -4.85
CA HIS A 465 -7.94 4.54 -4.70
C HIS A 465 -7.13 4.95 -3.46
N GLU A 466 -6.84 4.00 -2.55
CA GLU A 466 -6.04 4.25 -1.35
C GLU A 466 -4.58 4.65 -1.64
N LYS A 467 -4.13 5.76 -1.05
CA LYS A 467 -2.74 6.25 -1.12
C LYS A 467 -2.04 5.95 0.19
N LEU A 468 -1.03 5.09 0.16
CA LEU A 468 -0.36 4.56 1.35
C LEU A 468 1.14 4.41 1.12
N VAL A 469 1.95 4.84 2.10
CA VAL A 469 3.37 4.46 2.21
C VAL A 469 3.60 3.87 3.59
N ILE A 470 4.16 2.66 3.70
CA ILE A 470 4.46 2.01 4.98
C ILE A 470 5.93 1.60 5.02
N ILE A 471 6.64 2.00 6.07
CA ILE A 471 8.07 1.75 6.29
C ILE A 471 8.26 0.77 7.46
N ASP A 472 9.00 -0.31 7.23
CA ASP A 472 9.38 -1.37 8.19
C ASP A 472 8.22 -1.90 9.08
N GLN A 473 6.97 -1.75 8.60
CA GLN A 473 5.72 -1.94 9.34
C GLN A 473 5.70 -1.22 10.70
N SER A 474 6.27 -0.02 10.80
CA SER A 474 6.32 0.77 12.05
C SER A 474 5.99 2.26 11.87
N VAL A 475 6.04 2.78 10.64
CA VAL A 475 5.50 4.11 10.27
C VAL A 475 4.63 3.95 9.03
N ALA A 476 3.44 4.54 9.00
CA ALA A 476 2.53 4.51 7.86
C ALA A 476 1.96 5.89 7.56
N PHE A 477 1.89 6.23 6.29
CA PHE A 477 1.33 7.45 5.73
C PHE A 477 -0.02 7.14 5.07
N VAL A 478 -1.04 7.97 5.30
CA VAL A 478 -2.43 7.79 4.82
C VAL A 478 -3.05 9.15 4.48
N GLY A 479 -3.66 9.31 3.30
CA GLY A 479 -4.28 10.58 2.90
C GLY A 479 -4.82 10.60 1.47
N GLY A 480 -5.08 11.81 0.95
CA GLY A 480 -5.51 12.03 -0.44
C GLY A 480 -4.35 12.07 -1.45
N ILE A 481 -3.11 12.22 -1.00
CA ILE A 481 -1.96 12.57 -1.84
C ILE A 481 -1.28 11.32 -2.42
N ASP A 482 -1.48 11.05 -3.72
CA ASP A 482 -0.72 10.04 -4.49
C ASP A 482 0.76 10.48 -4.68
N LEU A 483 1.67 9.52 -4.86
CA LEU A 483 3.04 9.76 -5.32
C LEU A 483 3.10 10.00 -6.85
N ALA A 484 2.37 11.01 -7.32
CA ALA A 484 2.16 11.31 -8.74
C ALA A 484 2.40 12.77 -9.14
N TYR A 485 2.48 13.02 -10.45
CA TYR A 485 2.62 14.37 -11.00
C TYR A 485 1.49 15.31 -10.56
N GLY A 486 1.86 16.57 -10.33
CA GLY A 486 0.96 17.69 -10.00
C GLY A 486 0.50 17.74 -8.54
N ARG A 487 0.75 16.69 -7.73
CA ARG A 487 0.35 16.64 -6.30
C ARG A 487 1.20 17.52 -5.40
N TRP A 488 2.47 17.76 -5.77
CA TRP A 488 3.33 18.61 -4.94
C TRP A 488 2.83 20.06 -4.99
N ASP A 489 2.59 20.64 -3.82
CA ASP A 489 2.29 22.06 -3.66
C ASP A 489 2.62 22.48 -2.24
N ASP A 490 2.61 23.80 -2.01
CA ASP A 490 2.70 24.38 -0.68
C ASP A 490 1.67 25.51 -0.48
N ASN A 491 1.70 26.11 0.71
CA ASN A 491 0.66 27.01 1.20
C ASN A 491 0.55 28.33 0.41
N GLU A 492 1.46 28.60 -0.53
CA GLU A 492 1.37 29.74 -1.46
C GLU A 492 0.52 29.42 -2.70
N HIS A 493 0.31 28.14 -3.05
CA HIS A 493 -0.47 27.69 -4.19
C HIS A 493 -0.14 28.42 -5.51
N ARG A 494 1.16 28.54 -5.82
CA ARG A 494 1.68 29.34 -6.95
C ARG A 494 1.15 28.86 -8.31
N LEU A 495 0.69 29.80 -9.14
CA LEU A 495 0.21 29.56 -10.51
C LEU A 495 1.32 29.45 -11.56
N THR A 496 2.53 29.95 -11.28
CA THR A 496 3.59 30.13 -12.27
C THR A 496 4.92 29.52 -11.81
N ASP A 497 5.71 29.00 -12.75
CA ASP A 497 7.02 28.36 -12.50
C ASP A 497 7.91 28.43 -13.75
N VAL A 498 8.13 29.64 -14.24
CA VAL A 498 9.00 29.92 -15.39
C VAL A 498 10.50 29.76 -15.07
N GLY A 499 10.88 29.88 -13.78
CA GLY A 499 12.27 29.90 -13.31
C GLY A 499 12.87 31.31 -13.33
N SER A 500 14.05 31.51 -12.72
CA SER A 500 14.63 32.85 -12.47
C SER A 500 15.14 33.61 -13.71
N VAL A 501 14.87 33.14 -14.92
CA VAL A 501 15.22 33.84 -16.17
C VAL A 501 14.13 34.88 -16.51
N LYS A 502 14.08 35.98 -15.75
CA LYS A 502 13.37 37.18 -16.23
C LYS A 502 14.06 37.64 -17.52
N ARG A 503 13.34 37.65 -18.64
CA ARG A 503 13.79 38.35 -19.85
C ARG A 503 13.93 39.83 -19.51
N ILE A 504 15.16 40.33 -19.47
CA ILE A 504 15.41 41.77 -19.45
C ILE A 504 14.96 42.31 -20.80
N THR A 505 13.79 42.95 -20.84
CA THR A 505 13.35 43.74 -21.98
C THR A 505 14.32 44.91 -22.13
N SER A 506 14.99 44.99 -23.27
CA SER A 506 16.01 46.01 -23.54
C SER A 506 15.36 47.37 -23.79
N GLY A 507 15.01 48.07 -22.71
CA GLY A 507 14.33 49.37 -22.73
C GLY A 507 14.93 50.36 -21.73
N GLN A 508 15.69 51.32 -22.26
CA GLN A 508 16.06 52.61 -21.63
C GLN A 508 16.56 52.56 -20.17
N SER A 509 17.87 52.40 -20.00
CA SER A 509 18.55 52.91 -18.81
C SER A 509 18.57 54.44 -18.84
N LEU A 510 18.02 55.07 -17.80
CA LEU A 510 18.15 56.50 -17.54
C LEU A 510 18.94 56.67 -16.24
N GLY A 511 20.02 57.46 -16.27
CA GLY A 511 20.80 57.82 -15.09
C GLY A 511 22.29 57.50 -15.20
N SER A 512 23.07 58.50 -15.58
CA SER A 512 24.50 58.58 -15.26
C SER A 512 24.74 59.94 -14.63
N LEU A 513 25.31 59.96 -13.42
CA LEU A 513 25.64 61.20 -12.71
C LEU A 513 27.08 61.63 -13.04
N THR A 514 27.20 62.94 -13.20
CA THR A 514 28.40 63.73 -13.48
C THR A 514 29.72 63.23 -12.87
N ALA A 515 30.72 63.07 -13.73
CA ALA A 515 32.11 63.44 -13.45
C ALA A 515 32.75 63.95 -14.76
N ALA A 516 33.59 64.99 -14.69
CA ALA A 516 34.19 65.61 -15.87
C ALA A 516 35.64 66.01 -15.61
N THR A 517 36.51 65.87 -16.63
CA THR A 517 37.58 66.81 -17.07
C THR A 517 38.53 66.12 -18.08
N THR A 518 38.93 66.87 -19.13
CA THR A 518 40.24 66.86 -19.85
C THR A 518 40.87 65.53 -20.36
N GLU A 519 41.52 65.44 -21.54
CA GLU A 519 41.86 66.45 -22.56
C GLU A 519 42.29 65.86 -23.93
N SER A 520 42.19 66.69 -24.98
CA SER A 520 43.09 66.77 -26.18
C SER A 520 43.10 65.68 -27.30
N MET A 521 43.11 66.20 -28.55
CA MET A 521 43.85 65.77 -29.77
C MET A 521 43.55 64.37 -30.39
N GLU A 522 43.11 64.28 -31.65
CA GLU A 522 43.83 64.47 -32.96
C GLU A 522 44.82 63.33 -33.31
N SER A 523 44.94 62.84 -34.56
CA SER A 523 44.20 63.07 -35.82
C SER A 523 44.58 62.01 -36.89
N LEU A 524 43.86 61.98 -38.05
CA LEU A 524 44.26 61.41 -39.36
C LEU A 524 44.51 59.86 -39.44
N SER A 525 44.51 59.18 -40.61
CA SER A 525 43.79 59.33 -41.90
C SER A 525 44.02 58.11 -42.83
N LEU A 526 43.26 57.99 -43.95
CA LEU A 526 43.58 57.22 -45.18
C LEU A 526 43.61 55.66 -45.11
N LYS A 527 43.32 54.86 -46.16
CA LYS A 527 42.44 54.97 -47.36
C LYS A 527 42.33 53.60 -48.08
N ASN A 528 41.41 53.47 -49.05
CA ASN A 528 41.33 52.43 -50.12
C ASN A 528 40.88 51.01 -49.68
N LYS A 529 40.18 50.20 -50.50
CA LYS A 529 39.50 50.41 -51.81
C LYS A 529 38.43 49.30 -52.06
N ASN A 530 37.34 49.68 -52.75
CA ASN A 530 36.64 49.06 -53.91
C ASN A 530 36.65 47.51 -54.11
N GLU A 531 35.62 46.83 -54.67
CA GLU A 531 34.45 47.27 -55.46
C GLU A 531 33.36 46.19 -55.68
N SER A 532 32.07 46.59 -55.71
CA SER A 532 30.96 46.04 -56.54
C SER A 532 30.52 44.54 -56.40
N ASN A 533 29.38 44.04 -56.91
CA ASN A 533 28.30 44.66 -57.72
C ASN A 533 26.90 44.04 -57.43
N LYS A 534 25.82 44.55 -58.06
CA LYS A 534 24.39 44.27 -57.78
C LYS A 534 23.73 43.23 -58.73
N ASN A 535 22.58 42.64 -58.35
CA ASN A 535 21.24 42.90 -58.95
C ASN A 535 20.09 41.93 -58.51
N VAL A 536 18.83 42.32 -58.83
CA VAL A 536 17.53 41.70 -58.45
C VAL A 536 16.50 41.89 -59.59
N PRO A 537 15.70 40.86 -59.98
CA PRO A 537 14.20 40.91 -59.90
C PRO A 537 13.55 39.52 -59.58
N ILE A 538 12.27 39.28 -59.19
CA ILE A 538 10.95 40.00 -59.08
C ILE A 538 9.85 39.55 -60.08
N LEU A 539 8.76 38.93 -59.54
CA LEU A 539 7.40 38.64 -60.11
C LEU A 539 7.32 37.67 -61.34
N LYS A 540 6.18 37.06 -61.73
CA LYS A 540 4.72 37.32 -61.50
C LYS A 540 3.83 36.05 -61.68
N ASN A 541 2.52 36.11 -61.35
CA ASN A 541 1.48 35.05 -61.50
C ASN A 541 0.77 35.05 -62.89
N VAL A 542 -0.04 34.02 -63.19
CA VAL A 542 -1.44 34.07 -63.74
C VAL A 542 -2.09 32.65 -63.74
N ASP A 543 -3.43 32.57 -63.86
CA ASP A 543 -4.39 31.50 -63.50
C ASP A 543 -4.76 30.45 -64.61
N ASP A 544 -5.53 29.37 -64.27
CA ASP A 544 -6.83 28.95 -64.90
C ASP A 544 -7.55 27.74 -64.19
N MET A 545 -8.75 27.29 -64.65
CA MET A 545 -9.68 26.25 -64.08
C MET A 545 -9.87 24.98 -65.00
N ASP A 546 -10.72 23.92 -64.86
CA ASP A 546 -11.82 23.37 -63.98
C ASP A 546 -11.73 21.79 -64.09
N SER A 547 -12.61 20.79 -63.80
CA SER A 547 -14.03 20.67 -63.36
C SER A 547 -14.43 19.26 -62.80
N LYS A 548 -15.52 19.23 -62.01
CA LYS A 548 -16.63 18.21 -61.92
C LYS A 548 -16.38 16.68 -61.65
N LEU A 549 -16.54 16.31 -60.37
CA LEU A 549 -17.59 15.44 -59.74
C LEU A 549 -18.34 14.26 -60.46
N LYS A 550 -18.63 13.21 -59.64
CA LYS A 550 -19.58 12.04 -59.75
C LYS A 550 -19.07 10.74 -60.45
N GLY A 551 -19.40 9.51 -60.01
CA GLY A 551 -20.03 9.05 -58.74
C GLY A 551 -20.59 7.60 -58.70
N ILE A 552 -20.74 7.03 -57.49
CA ILE A 552 -21.64 5.92 -57.04
C ILE A 552 -21.40 4.45 -57.52
N GLY A 553 -21.29 3.50 -56.55
CA GLY A 553 -21.45 2.04 -56.74
C GLY A 553 -21.31 1.22 -55.44
N LYS A 554 -22.07 0.11 -55.25
CA LYS A 554 -22.02 -0.79 -54.05
C LYS A 554 -21.81 -2.30 -54.45
N PRO A 555 -22.15 -3.36 -53.66
CA PRO A 555 -21.13 -4.16 -52.94
C PRO A 555 -21.24 -5.71 -53.05
N ARG A 556 -20.25 -6.46 -52.51
CA ARG A 556 -20.33 -7.88 -52.03
C ARG A 556 -19.09 -8.18 -51.14
N LYS A 557 -19.15 -8.74 -49.93
CA LYS A 557 -19.70 -10.00 -49.36
C LYS A 557 -18.83 -11.27 -49.55
N PHE A 558 -18.24 -11.71 -48.43
CA PHE A 558 -17.89 -13.07 -47.98
C PHE A 558 -17.27 -14.11 -48.94
N SER A 559 -16.19 -14.74 -48.48
CA SER A 559 -15.92 -16.17 -48.70
C SER A 559 -15.30 -16.80 -47.43
N LYS A 560 -15.69 -18.05 -47.14
CA LYS A 560 -15.02 -18.96 -46.18
C LYS A 560 -14.38 -20.07 -47.01
N PHE A 561 -13.22 -20.60 -46.61
CA PHE A 561 -12.83 -21.95 -47.03
C PHE A 561 -12.30 -22.81 -45.87
N SER A 562 -12.37 -24.12 -46.08
CA SER A 562 -12.30 -25.15 -45.04
C SER A 562 -10.94 -25.84 -44.96
N LEU A 563 -10.67 -26.47 -43.81
CA LEU A 563 -9.69 -27.54 -43.68
C LEU A 563 -9.95 -28.66 -44.70
N TYR A 564 -8.87 -29.28 -45.18
CA TYR A 564 -8.63 -30.69 -44.90
C TYR A 564 -7.14 -30.98 -44.66
N ARG A 565 -6.80 -32.20 -44.22
CA ARG A 565 -5.55 -32.53 -43.52
C ARG A 565 -4.93 -33.85 -43.99
N GLN A 566 -3.62 -33.86 -44.26
CA GLN A 566 -2.80 -35.08 -44.30
C GLN A 566 -1.34 -34.71 -43.91
N LEU A 567 -0.98 -34.66 -42.62
CA LEU A 567 -0.48 -35.79 -41.80
C LEU A 567 0.80 -36.46 -42.35
N HIS A 568 1.96 -36.08 -41.81
CA HIS A 568 2.90 -37.05 -41.23
C HIS A 568 3.74 -36.42 -40.09
N LYS A 569 4.09 -37.29 -39.13
CA LYS A 569 4.97 -37.14 -37.96
C LYS A 569 6.38 -36.57 -38.26
N HIS A 570 7.20 -36.08 -37.32
CA HIS A 570 7.21 -36.12 -35.84
C HIS A 570 7.97 -34.90 -35.24
N GLN A 571 7.76 -34.63 -33.93
CA GLN A 571 8.65 -33.89 -32.99
C GLN A 571 9.05 -32.44 -33.29
N LEU A 572 8.65 -31.53 -32.39
CA LEU A 572 9.27 -30.21 -32.16
C LEU A 572 9.80 -30.17 -30.73
N HIS A 573 11.04 -29.69 -30.55
CA HIS A 573 11.61 -29.32 -29.25
C HIS A 573 11.78 -27.79 -29.22
N ASN A 574 11.38 -27.16 -28.11
CA ASN A 574 11.70 -25.75 -27.89
C ASN A 574 13.20 -25.58 -27.66
N VAL A 575 13.80 -24.60 -28.33
CA VAL A 575 15.16 -24.13 -28.06
C VAL A 575 15.07 -22.68 -27.61
N ASP A 576 15.38 -22.44 -26.34
CA ASP A 576 15.70 -21.13 -25.79
C ASP A 576 16.85 -21.35 -24.79
N SER A 577 18.07 -21.13 -25.25
CA SER A 577 19.30 -21.33 -24.48
C SER A 577 20.36 -20.35 -24.99
N VAL A 578 20.44 -19.19 -24.35
CA VAL A 578 21.52 -18.22 -24.61
C VAL A 578 22.71 -18.61 -23.74
N SER A 579 23.81 -18.97 -24.38
CA SER A 579 25.05 -19.40 -23.72
C SER A 579 25.83 -18.22 -23.13
N SER A 580 26.57 -18.50 -22.05
CA SER A 580 27.63 -17.64 -21.51
C SER A 580 28.94 -17.77 -22.31
N ILE A 581 30.03 -17.21 -21.75
CA ILE A 581 31.44 -17.27 -22.19
C ILE A 581 31.78 -16.23 -23.31
N ASP A 582 32.84 -15.41 -23.21
CA ASP A 582 33.90 -15.35 -22.18
C ASP A 582 34.38 -13.95 -21.75
N SER A 583 35.38 -13.93 -20.84
CA SER A 583 35.82 -12.77 -20.05
C SER A 583 37.30 -12.44 -20.25
N ALA A 584 37.66 -11.16 -20.27
CA ALA A 584 39.04 -10.72 -20.02
C ALA A 584 39.10 -9.31 -19.41
N SER A 585 40.04 -9.14 -18.48
CA SER A 585 40.41 -7.95 -17.72
C SER A 585 40.38 -6.58 -18.44
N ASN A 586 39.89 -5.55 -17.73
CA ASN A 586 40.77 -4.43 -17.39
C ASN A 586 40.31 -3.65 -16.15
N THR A 587 41.27 -3.14 -15.38
CA THR A 587 41.03 -2.33 -14.16
C THR A 587 41.02 -0.84 -14.48
N GLY A 588 39.96 -0.11 -14.12
CA GLY A 588 40.02 1.36 -14.09
C GLY A 588 38.68 2.09 -14.10
N SER A 589 38.55 3.05 -13.18
CA SER A 589 37.57 4.16 -13.14
C SER A 589 36.07 3.81 -13.09
N ILE A 590 35.38 4.37 -12.09
CA ILE A 590 33.92 4.46 -12.08
C ILE A 590 33.48 5.40 -13.21
N ARG A 591 32.83 4.86 -14.25
CA ARG A 591 32.11 5.65 -15.24
C ARG A 591 30.64 5.27 -15.29
N SER A 592 29.80 6.30 -15.36
CA SER A 592 28.34 6.22 -15.36
C SER A 592 27.81 5.26 -16.43
N LEU A 593 26.96 4.31 -16.00
CA LEU A 593 26.06 3.60 -16.91
C LEU A 593 24.96 4.57 -17.33
N GLN A 594 24.98 4.99 -18.60
CA GLN A 594 24.06 5.97 -19.17
C GLN A 594 22.59 5.49 -19.15
N THR A 595 21.90 5.73 -18.04
CA THR A 595 20.47 6.08 -18.11
C THR A 595 20.38 7.45 -18.80
N GLY A 596 19.66 7.54 -19.92
CA GLY A 596 19.56 8.75 -20.75
C GLY A 596 18.72 9.87 -20.11
N VAL A 597 19.10 10.30 -18.91
CA VAL A 597 18.46 11.32 -18.08
C VAL A 597 19.56 12.18 -17.49
N GLY A 598 19.54 13.48 -17.76
CA GLY A 598 20.54 14.42 -17.27
C GLY A 598 20.55 14.57 -15.74
N GLU A 599 21.67 15.03 -15.21
CA GLU A 599 21.79 15.42 -13.80
C GLU A 599 21.39 16.88 -13.61
N LEU A 600 20.12 17.11 -13.25
CA LEU A 600 19.60 18.43 -12.93
C LEU A 600 20.33 18.98 -11.69
N HIS A 601 21.10 20.05 -11.84
CA HIS A 601 21.81 20.73 -10.75
C HIS A 601 21.43 22.22 -10.75
N GLY A 602 20.88 22.71 -9.64
CA GLY A 602 20.68 24.14 -9.43
C GLY A 602 19.51 24.79 -10.18
N GLU A 603 18.55 24.02 -10.70
CA GLU A 603 17.32 24.62 -11.24
C GLU A 603 16.43 25.18 -10.11
N THR A 604 16.05 26.45 -10.24
CA THR A 604 15.20 27.17 -9.29
C THR A 604 13.71 26.83 -9.41
N ARG A 605 13.35 25.93 -10.33
CA ARG A 605 11.97 25.54 -10.62
C ARG A 605 11.45 24.58 -9.56
N PHE A 606 10.14 24.58 -9.36
CA PHE A 606 9.48 23.65 -8.46
C PHE A 606 8.90 22.45 -9.20
N TRP A 607 8.14 22.67 -10.26
CA TRP A 607 7.41 21.63 -10.99
C TRP A 607 8.15 21.35 -12.31
N HIS A 608 8.95 20.28 -12.38
CA HIS A 608 9.79 20.00 -13.55
C HIS A 608 9.05 19.16 -14.62
N GLY A 609 9.07 19.61 -15.87
CA GLY A 609 8.47 18.90 -17.01
C GLY A 609 6.99 18.60 -16.79
N LYS A 610 6.62 17.31 -16.82
CA LYS A 610 5.27 16.84 -16.56
C LYS A 610 4.73 17.26 -15.19
N ASP A 611 5.56 17.56 -14.21
CA ASP A 611 4.99 17.96 -12.92
C ASP A 611 4.26 19.32 -12.92
N TYR A 612 4.42 20.14 -13.98
CA TYR A 612 3.68 21.39 -14.19
C TYR A 612 2.44 21.14 -15.05
N CYS A 613 1.24 21.27 -14.48
CA CYS A 613 -0.01 20.81 -15.11
C CYS A 613 -1.24 21.65 -14.76
N ASN A 614 -2.24 21.59 -15.63
CA ASN A 614 -3.60 22.09 -15.39
C ASN A 614 -4.60 21.03 -15.87
N PHE A 615 -5.24 20.33 -14.94
CA PHE A 615 -6.08 19.16 -15.22
C PHE A 615 -7.44 19.51 -15.86
N VAL A 616 -7.89 20.77 -15.80
CA VAL A 616 -9.09 21.23 -16.51
C VAL A 616 -8.77 21.47 -17.99
N PHE A 617 -7.59 22.05 -18.25
CA PHE A 617 -7.14 22.38 -19.60
C PHE A 617 -6.72 21.16 -20.43
N LYS A 618 -6.02 20.16 -19.83
CA LYS A 618 -5.42 19.04 -20.57
C LYS A 618 -4.97 17.87 -19.68
N ASP A 619 -5.31 16.63 -20.05
CA ASP A 619 -4.84 15.41 -19.40
C ASP A 619 -3.43 14.97 -19.88
N TRP A 620 -2.90 13.94 -19.21
CA TRP A 620 -1.54 13.46 -19.31
C TRP A 620 -1.20 12.78 -20.64
N VAL A 621 -0.23 13.37 -21.36
CA VAL A 621 0.32 12.81 -22.61
C VAL A 621 1.81 12.51 -22.52
N GLN A 622 2.24 11.42 -23.17
CA GLN A 622 3.65 10.99 -23.28
C GLN A 622 4.38 10.91 -21.93
N LEU A 623 3.81 10.19 -20.95
CA LEU A 623 4.42 9.99 -19.61
C LEU A 623 5.81 9.32 -19.64
N ASP A 624 6.19 8.73 -20.78
CA ASP A 624 7.54 8.25 -21.07
C ASP A 624 8.61 9.37 -21.18
N LYS A 625 8.19 10.63 -21.31
CA LYS A 625 9.03 11.83 -21.33
C LYS A 625 8.73 12.70 -20.09
N PRO A 626 9.27 12.37 -18.91
CA PRO A 626 8.92 13.00 -17.64
C PRO A 626 9.38 14.46 -17.52
N PHE A 627 10.54 14.81 -18.08
CA PHE A 627 11.11 16.17 -17.98
C PHE A 627 10.75 17.11 -19.13
N ALA A 628 9.87 16.68 -20.04
CA ALA A 628 9.32 17.55 -21.08
C ALA A 628 8.02 18.20 -20.59
N ASP A 629 7.80 19.47 -20.88
CA ASP A 629 6.50 20.11 -20.67
C ASP A 629 5.45 19.57 -21.66
N PHE A 630 4.17 19.67 -21.30
CA PHE A 630 3.03 19.29 -22.17
C PHE A 630 1.94 20.37 -22.31
N ILE A 631 2.02 21.39 -21.46
CA ILE A 631 1.35 22.69 -21.56
C ILE A 631 2.44 23.77 -21.55
N ASP A 632 2.17 24.93 -22.14
CA ASP A 632 3.18 26.01 -22.21
C ASP A 632 3.13 26.87 -20.94
N ARG A 633 4.24 26.87 -20.19
CA ARG A 633 4.41 27.62 -18.94
C ARG A 633 4.27 29.13 -19.10
N TYR A 634 4.59 29.67 -20.28
CA TYR A 634 4.58 31.12 -20.53
C TYR A 634 3.18 31.66 -20.85
N SER A 635 2.23 30.78 -21.19
CA SER A 635 0.84 31.16 -21.52
C SER A 635 -0.22 30.52 -20.62
N THR A 636 0.10 29.40 -19.95
CA THR A 636 -0.87 28.60 -19.19
C THR A 636 -0.42 28.47 -17.72
N PRO A 637 -1.18 28.99 -16.74
CA PRO A 637 -0.90 28.74 -15.33
C PRO A 637 -1.12 27.27 -14.98
N ARG A 638 -0.32 26.74 -14.04
CA ARG A 638 -0.63 25.45 -13.41
C ARG A 638 -1.89 25.58 -12.55
N MET A 639 -2.64 24.50 -12.41
CA MET A 639 -3.70 24.42 -11.40
C MET A 639 -3.08 23.99 -10.06
N PRO A 640 -3.24 24.77 -8.98
CA PRO A 640 -2.77 24.39 -7.65
C PRO A 640 -3.48 23.16 -7.09
N TRP A 641 -2.82 22.44 -6.18
CA TRP A 641 -3.32 21.21 -5.57
C TRP A 641 -3.39 21.38 -4.04
N HIS A 642 -4.60 21.40 -3.50
CA HIS A 642 -4.85 21.50 -2.06
C HIS A 642 -5.34 20.18 -1.52
N ASP A 643 -4.61 19.58 -0.58
CA ASP A 643 -4.82 18.20 -0.18
C ASP A 643 -4.28 17.93 1.23
N ILE A 644 -4.79 16.86 1.86
CA ILE A 644 -4.57 16.53 3.26
C ILE A 644 -4.05 15.10 3.38
N ALA A 645 -3.04 14.93 4.22
CA ALA A 645 -2.51 13.61 4.58
C ALA A 645 -2.19 13.49 6.06
N SER A 646 -1.81 12.28 6.47
CA SER A 646 -1.44 11.95 7.84
C SER A 646 -0.29 10.94 7.88
N ALA A 647 0.39 10.87 9.02
CA ALA A 647 1.30 9.78 9.37
C ALA A 647 0.98 9.23 10.76
N VAL A 648 1.04 7.92 10.92
CA VAL A 648 0.78 7.19 12.17
C VAL A 648 1.88 6.16 12.44
N HIS A 649 2.10 5.83 13.71
CA HIS A 649 3.22 4.98 14.15
C HIS A 649 2.74 3.67 14.80
N GLY A 650 3.67 2.73 14.96
CA GLY A 650 3.51 1.56 15.84
C GLY A 650 2.35 0.65 15.46
N LYS A 651 1.41 0.42 16.40
CA LYS A 651 0.27 -0.49 16.17
C LYS A 651 -0.64 -0.03 15.03
N ALA A 652 -0.93 1.28 14.95
CA ALA A 652 -1.71 1.86 13.86
C ALA A 652 -1.02 1.65 12.50
N ALA A 653 0.30 1.85 12.43
CA ALA A 653 1.08 1.56 11.22
C ALA A 653 1.04 0.07 10.83
N ARG A 654 0.97 -0.85 11.81
CA ARG A 654 0.82 -2.29 11.57
C ARG A 654 -0.57 -2.68 11.11
N ASP A 655 -1.60 -1.97 11.53
CA ASP A 655 -2.94 -2.18 10.99
C ASP A 655 -3.02 -1.74 9.51
N VAL A 656 -2.37 -0.63 9.12
CA VAL A 656 -2.22 -0.25 7.70
C VAL A 656 -1.39 -1.30 6.94
N ALA A 657 -0.25 -1.74 7.49
CA ALA A 657 0.57 -2.80 6.91
C ALA A 657 -0.25 -4.09 6.68
N ARG A 658 -1.09 -4.47 7.64
CA ARG A 658 -1.96 -5.66 7.58
C ARG A 658 -3.01 -5.55 6.46
N HIS A 659 -3.53 -4.36 6.17
CA HIS A 659 -4.36 -4.10 4.98
C HIS A 659 -3.57 -4.35 3.69
N PHE A 660 -2.38 -3.77 3.56
CA PHE A 660 -1.51 -3.95 2.39
C PHE A 660 -1.18 -5.45 2.16
N ILE A 661 -0.76 -6.13 3.23
CA ILE A 661 -0.42 -7.55 3.22
C ILE A 661 -1.62 -8.43 2.83
N GLN A 662 -2.84 -8.07 3.28
CA GLN A 662 -4.07 -8.75 2.87
C GLN A 662 -4.29 -8.62 1.35
N ARG A 663 -4.27 -7.39 0.81
CA ARG A 663 -4.45 -7.12 -0.62
C ARG A 663 -3.35 -7.77 -1.47
N TRP A 664 -2.08 -7.65 -1.09
CA TRP A 664 -0.95 -8.26 -1.79
C TRP A 664 -1.09 -9.79 -1.88
N ASN A 665 -1.34 -10.45 -0.74
CA ASN A 665 -1.47 -11.89 -0.69
C ASN A 665 -2.72 -12.39 -1.44
N PHE A 666 -3.79 -11.57 -1.53
CA PHE A 666 -4.95 -11.82 -2.38
C PHE A 666 -4.63 -11.68 -3.88
N THR A 667 -4.10 -10.54 -4.33
CA THR A 667 -3.72 -10.32 -5.74
C THR A 667 -2.69 -11.36 -6.22
N LYS A 668 -1.78 -11.80 -5.34
CA LYS A 668 -0.83 -12.90 -5.58
C LYS A 668 -1.50 -14.23 -5.93
N ILE A 669 -2.57 -14.62 -5.21
CA ILE A 669 -3.26 -15.88 -5.48
C ILE A 669 -4.19 -15.77 -6.69
N MET A 670 -4.81 -14.61 -6.92
CA MET A 670 -5.73 -14.39 -8.03
C MET A 670 -5.02 -14.50 -9.38
N LYS A 671 -3.96 -13.71 -9.61
CA LYS A 671 -3.35 -13.53 -10.94
C LYS A 671 -2.21 -14.53 -11.19
N PRO A 672 -2.27 -15.45 -12.18
CA PRO A 672 -1.24 -16.47 -12.39
C PRO A 672 0.19 -15.92 -12.54
N LYS A 673 0.36 -14.77 -13.21
CA LYS A 673 1.65 -14.05 -13.38
C LYS A 673 2.36 -13.74 -12.04
N TYR A 674 1.61 -13.63 -10.94
CA TYR A 674 2.14 -13.30 -9.61
C TYR A 674 2.28 -14.52 -8.68
N ARG A 675 1.85 -15.72 -9.12
CA ARG A 675 1.98 -16.96 -8.31
C ARG A 675 3.43 -17.45 -8.17
N SER A 676 4.35 -16.98 -9.01
CA SER A 676 5.80 -17.22 -8.92
C SER A 676 6.38 -16.89 -7.54
N LEU A 677 7.49 -17.55 -7.17
CA LEU A 677 8.24 -17.23 -5.95
C LEU A 677 8.92 -15.86 -6.00
N SER A 678 9.12 -15.29 -7.20
CA SER A 678 9.70 -13.95 -7.36
C SER A 678 8.84 -12.82 -6.79
N TYR A 679 7.56 -13.07 -6.53
CA TYR A 679 6.71 -12.24 -5.67
C TYR A 679 6.48 -13.04 -4.38
N PRO A 680 7.04 -12.66 -3.22
CA PRO A 680 6.83 -13.42 -1.98
C PRO A 680 5.38 -13.31 -1.47
N PHE A 681 5.00 -14.20 -0.55
CA PHE A 681 3.90 -13.90 0.38
C PHE A 681 4.46 -12.99 1.48
N LEU A 682 3.72 -11.95 1.85
CA LEU A 682 4.11 -11.04 2.94
C LEU A 682 3.51 -11.50 4.27
N LEU A 683 4.19 -11.18 5.38
CA LEU A 683 3.78 -11.49 6.75
C LEU A 683 3.62 -10.18 7.54
N PRO A 684 2.59 -10.05 8.40
CA PRO A 684 2.52 -8.92 9.32
C PRO A 684 3.52 -9.11 10.46
N LYS A 685 4.10 -8.00 10.95
CA LYS A 685 4.80 -7.98 12.22
C LYS A 685 3.82 -8.12 13.38
N SER A 686 4.17 -8.93 14.37
CA SER A 686 3.37 -9.15 15.60
C SER A 686 3.11 -7.82 16.32
N GLN A 687 1.95 -7.69 16.98
CA GLN A 687 1.63 -6.45 17.72
C GLN A 687 2.50 -6.24 18.98
N THR A 688 3.35 -7.21 19.37
CA THR A 688 4.24 -7.09 20.54
C THR A 688 5.36 -6.06 20.34
N THR A 689 6.13 -6.14 19.24
CA THR A 689 7.25 -5.22 18.94
C THR A 689 6.79 -3.87 18.39
N ALA A 690 5.50 -3.54 18.48
CA ALA A 690 4.90 -2.35 17.87
C ALA A 690 5.24 -1.04 18.60
N HIS A 691 5.95 -1.12 19.72
CA HIS A 691 6.50 0.02 20.47
C HIS A 691 7.94 0.38 20.04
N GLU A 692 8.59 -0.46 19.23
CA GLU A 692 9.98 -0.29 18.78
C GLU A 692 10.07 0.68 17.59
N LEU A 693 9.94 1.99 17.84
CA LEU A 693 9.97 3.02 16.80
C LEU A 693 11.41 3.46 16.44
N ARG A 694 12.01 2.83 15.42
CA ARG A 694 13.36 3.19 14.91
C ARG A 694 13.44 4.57 14.26
N TYR A 695 12.33 5.06 13.71
CA TYR A 695 12.16 6.41 13.17
C TYR A 695 10.82 6.95 13.68
N GLN A 696 10.77 8.26 13.97
CA GLN A 696 9.56 8.97 14.34
C GLN A 696 9.47 10.23 13.48
N VAL A 697 8.29 10.49 12.94
CA VAL A 697 8.04 11.68 12.11
C VAL A 697 8.06 12.94 12.99
N PRO A 698 8.92 13.95 12.70
CA PRO A 698 9.03 15.15 13.52
C PRO A 698 7.70 15.91 13.64
N GLY A 699 7.33 16.28 14.86
CA GLY A 699 6.08 17.03 15.13
C GLY A 699 4.81 16.18 15.20
N ALA A 700 4.93 14.85 15.32
CA ALA A 700 3.80 14.01 15.72
C ALA A 700 3.41 14.24 17.20
N VAL A 701 2.13 14.08 17.53
CA VAL A 701 1.53 14.19 18.87
C VAL A 701 0.76 12.92 19.24
N HIS A 702 0.51 12.67 20.53
CA HIS A 702 -0.21 11.47 20.96
C HIS A 702 -1.74 11.66 20.92
N ALA A 703 -2.43 10.69 20.29
CA ALA A 703 -3.89 10.66 20.18
C ALA A 703 -4.44 9.23 20.21
N GLY A 704 -5.75 9.08 20.40
CA GLY A 704 -6.47 7.84 20.13
C GLY A 704 -6.68 7.68 18.63
N VAL A 705 -6.17 6.59 18.04
CA VAL A 705 -6.14 6.39 16.58
C VAL A 705 -6.86 5.11 16.19
N GLN A 706 -7.75 5.13 15.20
CA GLN A 706 -8.34 3.93 14.61
C GLN A 706 -8.27 3.97 13.08
N LEU A 707 -7.88 2.86 12.47
CA LEU A 707 -7.88 2.71 11.01
C LEU A 707 -9.25 2.25 10.50
N LEU A 708 -9.62 2.76 9.33
CA LEU A 708 -10.92 2.58 8.66
C LEU A 708 -10.68 2.31 7.18
N ARG A 709 -11.58 1.58 6.50
CA ARG A 709 -11.45 1.31 5.06
C ARG A 709 -12.77 1.05 4.36
N SER A 710 -12.72 1.18 3.03
CA SER A 710 -13.69 0.61 2.10
C SER A 710 -13.05 -0.60 1.41
N ALA A 711 -13.66 -1.78 1.51
CA ALA A 711 -13.11 -3.02 0.94
C ALA A 711 -14.18 -4.10 0.69
N ALA A 712 -13.95 -5.00 -0.29
CA ALA A 712 -14.86 -6.09 -0.65
C ALA A 712 -14.14 -7.35 -1.16
N ASP A 713 -14.91 -8.39 -1.54
CA ASP A 713 -14.39 -9.63 -2.12
C ASP A 713 -13.57 -9.41 -3.40
N TRP A 714 -13.91 -8.38 -4.19
CA TRP A 714 -13.17 -8.05 -5.41
C TRP A 714 -11.81 -7.40 -5.14
N SER A 715 -11.70 -6.57 -4.10
CA SER A 715 -10.52 -5.73 -3.82
C SER A 715 -9.57 -6.32 -2.77
N ALA A 716 -10.09 -7.07 -1.80
CA ALA A 716 -9.33 -7.66 -0.70
C ALA A 716 -9.69 -9.14 -0.38
N GLY A 717 -10.63 -9.75 -1.13
CA GLY A 717 -11.03 -11.15 -0.95
C GLY A 717 -11.79 -11.44 0.34
N ILE A 718 -12.52 -10.47 0.89
CA ILE A 718 -13.32 -10.61 2.11
C ILE A 718 -14.79 -10.97 1.80
N LYS A 719 -15.31 -11.99 2.52
CA LYS A 719 -16.70 -12.51 2.40
C LYS A 719 -17.80 -11.43 2.43
N TYR A 720 -17.59 -10.45 3.31
CA TYR A 720 -18.48 -9.32 3.53
C TYR A 720 -17.70 -8.07 3.20
N HIS A 721 -18.35 -7.07 2.60
CA HIS A 721 -17.73 -5.77 2.41
C HIS A 721 -17.55 -5.07 3.77
N GLU A 722 -16.64 -4.10 3.79
CA GLU A 722 -16.38 -3.23 4.92
C GLU A 722 -16.56 -1.78 4.44
N GLU A 723 -17.36 -1.01 5.17
CA GLU A 723 -17.66 0.42 4.92
C GLU A 723 -17.38 1.25 6.19
N SER A 724 -16.29 0.91 6.89
CA SER A 724 -15.99 1.48 8.22
C SER A 724 -15.67 2.98 8.19
N ILE A 725 -15.34 3.52 7.01
CA ILE A 725 -15.23 4.98 6.77
C ILE A 725 -16.61 5.65 6.83
N HIS A 726 -17.59 5.13 6.08
CA HIS A 726 -18.96 5.67 5.99
C HIS A 726 -19.64 5.69 7.37
N ALA A 727 -19.51 4.60 8.12
CA ALA A 727 -20.02 4.49 9.49
C ALA A 727 -19.35 5.47 10.47
N ALA A 728 -18.06 5.77 10.30
CA ALA A 728 -17.35 6.75 11.12
C ALA A 728 -17.75 8.20 10.77
N TYR A 729 -17.89 8.53 9.48
CA TYR A 729 -18.34 9.84 9.02
C TYR A 729 -19.72 10.19 9.60
N ILE A 730 -20.70 9.28 9.45
CA ILE A 730 -22.05 9.47 10.02
C ILE A 730 -21.97 9.68 11.53
N TYR A 731 -21.29 8.79 12.25
CA TYR A 731 -21.18 8.88 13.72
C TYR A 731 -20.57 10.20 14.20
N VAL A 732 -19.49 10.68 13.57
CA VAL A 732 -18.85 11.94 13.95
C VAL A 732 -19.78 13.14 13.70
N ILE A 733 -20.52 13.13 12.60
CA ILE A 733 -21.50 14.19 12.29
C ILE A 733 -22.66 14.17 13.29
N GLU A 734 -23.23 13.01 13.60
CA GLU A 734 -24.35 12.84 14.55
C GLU A 734 -23.98 13.26 15.99
N ASN A 735 -22.74 12.99 16.42
CA ASN A 735 -22.29 13.21 17.80
C ASN A 735 -21.55 14.54 18.02
N SER A 736 -21.31 15.32 16.96
CA SER A 736 -20.77 16.68 17.01
C SER A 736 -21.64 17.63 17.85
N LYS A 737 -21.06 18.70 18.38
CA LYS A 737 -21.69 19.62 19.35
C LYS A 737 -21.70 21.07 18.88
N HIS A 738 -20.62 21.53 18.27
CA HIS A 738 -20.33 22.94 17.97
C HIS A 738 -20.13 23.17 16.48
N TYR A 739 -19.30 22.35 15.81
CA TYR A 739 -19.16 22.46 14.35
C TYR A 739 -18.58 21.20 13.70
N ILE A 740 -18.75 21.14 12.38
CA ILE A 740 -17.95 20.30 11.49
C ILE A 740 -17.31 21.15 10.38
N TYR A 741 -16.09 20.80 10.02
CA TYR A 741 -15.33 21.38 8.91
C TYR A 741 -14.95 20.26 7.94
N ILE A 742 -15.36 20.40 6.67
CA ILE A 742 -15.18 19.40 5.62
C ILE A 742 -14.39 20.03 4.47
N GLU A 743 -13.32 19.37 4.06
CA GLU A 743 -12.73 19.57 2.74
C GLU A 743 -12.89 18.28 1.94
N ASN A 744 -13.49 18.35 0.75
CA ASN A 744 -13.65 17.16 -0.07
C ASN A 744 -13.61 17.43 -1.58
N GLN A 745 -13.05 16.49 -2.36
CA GLN A 745 -13.03 16.55 -3.82
C GLN A 745 -14.44 16.41 -4.44
N PHE A 746 -15.33 15.65 -3.80
CA PHE A 746 -16.71 15.45 -4.24
C PHE A 746 -17.67 15.58 -3.05
N PHE A 747 -18.91 15.97 -3.32
CA PHE A 747 -19.94 16.14 -2.29
C PHE A 747 -21.28 15.60 -2.82
N ILE A 748 -21.31 14.28 -3.01
CA ILE A 748 -22.39 13.50 -3.60
C ILE A 748 -23.02 12.63 -2.52
N SER A 749 -24.20 13.04 -2.05
CA SER A 749 -24.91 12.40 -0.93
C SER A 749 -26.41 12.71 -1.00
N CYS A 750 -27.10 12.70 0.14
CA CYS A 750 -28.56 12.81 0.26
C CYS A 750 -29.26 11.65 -0.47
N ALA A 751 -29.48 10.56 0.27
CA ALA A 751 -29.93 9.31 -0.31
C ALA A 751 -31.33 9.41 -0.91
N ASP A 752 -31.52 8.77 -2.06
CA ASP A 752 -32.85 8.46 -2.63
C ASP A 752 -33.14 6.95 -2.66
N ASP A 753 -32.21 6.16 -2.10
CA ASP A 753 -32.17 4.70 -2.09
C ASP A 753 -32.38 4.08 -3.49
N LYS A 754 -31.98 4.80 -4.56
CA LYS A 754 -32.10 4.40 -5.98
C LYS A 754 -30.82 4.65 -6.80
N VAL A 755 -30.21 5.83 -6.65
CA VAL A 755 -29.05 6.33 -7.42
C VAL A 755 -27.93 6.80 -6.50
N VAL A 756 -28.29 7.35 -5.34
CA VAL A 756 -27.37 7.71 -4.25
C VAL A 756 -27.84 7.04 -2.95
N PHE A 757 -26.91 6.40 -2.23
CA PHE A 757 -27.20 5.55 -1.07
C PHE A 757 -26.49 5.97 0.22
N ASN A 758 -25.35 6.68 0.15
CA ASN A 758 -24.65 7.18 1.35
C ASN A 758 -25.43 8.31 2.02
N LYS A 759 -25.41 8.37 3.35
CA LYS A 759 -26.30 9.23 4.17
C LYS A 759 -25.58 10.37 4.88
N ILE A 760 -24.42 10.78 4.37
CA ILE A 760 -23.57 11.84 4.95
C ILE A 760 -24.27 13.21 4.89
N GLY A 761 -24.85 13.57 3.75
CA GLY A 761 -25.60 14.82 3.59
C GLY A 761 -26.88 14.85 4.43
N ASP A 762 -27.55 13.71 4.59
CA ASP A 762 -28.73 13.58 5.44
C ASP A 762 -28.37 13.73 6.93
N ALA A 763 -27.25 13.15 7.37
CA ALA A 763 -26.73 13.36 8.72
C ALA A 763 -26.34 14.83 8.97
N ILE A 764 -25.76 15.52 7.98
CA ILE A 764 -25.45 16.97 8.06
C ILE A 764 -26.73 17.79 8.21
N ALA A 765 -27.74 17.55 7.37
CA ALA A 765 -29.02 18.24 7.44
C ALA A 765 -29.69 17.99 8.80
N GLN A 766 -29.87 16.73 9.21
CA GLN A 766 -30.50 16.35 10.48
C GLN A 766 -29.75 16.91 11.70
N ARG A 767 -28.41 17.00 11.66
CA ARG A 767 -27.61 17.60 12.74
C ARG A 767 -27.83 19.10 12.86
N ILE A 768 -27.99 19.82 11.74
CA ILE A 768 -28.38 21.23 11.73
C ILE A 768 -29.81 21.41 12.24
N LEU A 769 -30.78 20.62 11.75
CA LEU A 769 -32.18 20.66 12.21
C LEU A 769 -32.27 20.38 13.72
N LYS A 770 -31.44 19.49 14.25
CA LYS A 770 -31.30 19.26 15.70
C LYS A 770 -30.77 20.51 16.42
N ALA A 771 -29.67 21.10 15.96
CA ALA A 771 -29.12 22.32 16.58
C ALA A 771 -30.14 23.46 16.62
N HIS A 772 -30.88 23.66 15.52
CA HIS A 772 -31.93 24.67 15.43
C HIS A 772 -33.04 24.45 16.48
N ARG A 773 -33.62 23.25 16.53
CA ARG A 773 -34.67 22.89 17.52
C ARG A 773 -34.19 22.94 18.97
N GLU A 774 -32.89 22.69 19.22
CA GLU A 774 -32.27 22.78 20.54
C GLU A 774 -31.77 24.20 20.89
N GLY A 775 -31.97 25.20 20.01
CA GLY A 775 -31.51 26.58 20.21
C GLY A 775 -29.98 26.74 20.24
N GLN A 776 -29.24 25.75 19.77
CA GLN A 776 -27.78 25.70 19.84
C GLN A 776 -27.11 26.40 18.65
N ARG A 777 -26.02 27.10 18.95
CA ARG A 777 -25.08 27.55 17.92
C ARG A 777 -24.32 26.34 17.37
N TYR A 778 -24.48 26.08 16.08
CA TYR A 778 -23.81 25.01 15.36
C TYR A 778 -23.43 25.47 13.95
N ARG A 779 -22.22 25.15 13.47
CA ARG A 779 -21.74 25.54 12.13
C ARG A 779 -21.30 24.34 11.29
N VAL A 780 -21.46 24.45 9.98
CA VAL A 780 -20.99 23.48 8.99
C VAL A 780 -20.24 24.24 7.90
N TYR A 781 -18.96 23.91 7.74
CA TYR A 781 -18.11 24.45 6.69
C TYR A 781 -17.83 23.37 5.65
N VAL A 782 -18.13 23.66 4.38
CA VAL A 782 -17.91 22.72 3.26
C VAL A 782 -17.06 23.42 2.21
N VAL A 783 -15.82 22.95 2.05
CA VAL A 783 -14.85 23.42 1.06
C VAL A 783 -14.68 22.33 -0.02
N ILE A 784 -15.01 22.66 -1.26
CA ILE A 784 -15.03 21.74 -2.40
C ILE A 784 -14.39 22.40 -3.64
N PRO A 785 -13.86 21.64 -4.62
CA PRO A 785 -13.28 22.25 -5.81
C PRO A 785 -14.37 22.92 -6.65
N LEU A 786 -14.09 24.14 -7.15
CA LEU A 786 -15.04 24.94 -7.93
C LEU A 786 -15.53 24.21 -9.19
N LEU A 787 -14.67 23.41 -9.82
CA LEU A 787 -15.01 22.50 -10.91
C LEU A 787 -14.39 21.11 -10.66
N PRO A 788 -15.05 20.01 -11.07
CA PRO A 788 -14.44 18.69 -11.13
C PRO A 788 -13.17 18.68 -12.00
N GLY A 789 -12.09 18.06 -11.51
CA GLY A 789 -10.79 18.01 -12.18
C GLY A 789 -10.73 16.94 -13.27
N PHE A 790 -11.36 17.20 -14.41
CA PHE A 790 -11.33 16.37 -15.61
C PHE A 790 -11.06 17.27 -16.83
N GLU A 791 -10.36 16.74 -17.85
CA GLU A 791 -10.18 17.46 -19.11
C GLU A 791 -11.54 17.72 -19.77
N GLY A 792 -11.83 18.99 -20.05
CA GLY A 792 -13.04 19.38 -20.75
C GLY A 792 -13.34 20.86 -20.64
N ASP A 793 -13.27 21.56 -21.76
CA ASP A 793 -13.75 22.94 -21.84
C ASP A 793 -15.27 23.00 -21.72
N ILE A 794 -15.73 23.57 -20.60
CA ILE A 794 -17.16 23.78 -20.31
C ILE A 794 -17.80 24.80 -21.26
N SER A 795 -17.03 25.76 -21.80
CA SER A 795 -17.56 26.87 -22.61
C SER A 795 -17.99 26.46 -24.02
N THR A 796 -17.30 25.49 -24.64
CA THR A 796 -17.71 24.89 -25.92
C THR A 796 -18.74 23.77 -25.80
N GLY A 797 -19.13 23.37 -24.57
CA GLY A 797 -20.03 22.25 -24.32
C GLY A 797 -19.33 20.88 -24.27
N GLY A 798 -18.03 20.86 -24.00
CA GLY A 798 -17.31 19.65 -23.63
C GLY A 798 -17.61 19.19 -22.20
N GLY A 799 -16.90 18.15 -21.75
CA GLY A 799 -16.91 17.75 -20.34
C GLY A 799 -18.19 17.08 -19.84
N ASN A 800 -18.80 16.16 -20.59
CA ASN A 800 -19.96 15.36 -20.13
C ASN A 800 -19.75 14.75 -18.73
N ALA A 801 -18.53 14.27 -18.43
CA ALA A 801 -18.14 13.76 -17.11
C ALA A 801 -18.16 14.84 -16.01
N LEU A 802 -17.63 16.03 -16.33
CA LEU A 802 -17.61 17.21 -15.46
C LEU A 802 -19.04 17.66 -15.15
N GLN A 803 -19.91 17.75 -16.17
CA GLN A 803 -21.32 18.09 -16.01
C GLN A 803 -22.06 17.05 -15.13
N ALA A 804 -21.86 15.74 -15.39
CA ALA A 804 -22.48 14.67 -14.61
C ALA A 804 -22.14 14.75 -13.10
N ILE A 805 -20.89 15.09 -12.78
CA ILE A 805 -20.46 15.26 -11.39
C ILE A 805 -21.03 16.56 -10.79
N MET A 806 -21.07 17.66 -11.55
CA MET A 806 -21.72 18.90 -11.11
C MET A 806 -23.21 18.69 -10.83
N HIS A 807 -23.93 17.90 -11.62
CA HIS A 807 -25.31 17.52 -11.34
C HIS A 807 -25.46 16.92 -9.93
N PHE A 808 -24.63 15.93 -9.58
CA PHE A 808 -24.72 15.24 -8.28
C PHE A 808 -24.23 16.10 -7.10
N ASN A 809 -23.20 16.92 -7.28
CA ASN A 809 -22.80 17.92 -6.28
C ASN A 809 -23.96 18.91 -6.01
N TYR A 810 -24.57 19.48 -7.05
CA TYR A 810 -25.71 20.40 -6.90
C TYR A 810 -26.96 19.73 -6.34
N ARG A 811 -27.27 18.49 -6.73
CA ARG A 811 -28.37 17.67 -6.16
C ARG A 811 -28.19 17.50 -4.65
N THR A 812 -26.96 17.40 -4.17
CA THR A 812 -26.66 17.27 -2.74
C THR A 812 -26.74 18.61 -2.02
N MET A 813 -26.20 19.68 -2.61
CA MET A 813 -26.19 21.01 -1.99
C MET A 813 -27.55 21.71 -2.00
N CYS A 814 -28.16 21.91 -3.17
CA CYS A 814 -29.21 22.93 -3.35
C CYS A 814 -30.31 22.64 -4.38
N ARG A 815 -30.20 21.60 -5.23
CA ARG A 815 -31.17 21.30 -6.30
C ARG A 815 -32.05 20.11 -5.97
N GLY A 816 -33.35 20.36 -5.81
CA GLY A 816 -34.36 19.37 -5.44
C GLY A 816 -34.61 19.30 -3.94
N GLU A 817 -35.77 18.75 -3.56
CA GLU A 817 -36.29 18.72 -2.18
C GLU A 817 -35.36 17.95 -1.22
N ASN A 818 -34.78 16.84 -1.68
CA ASN A 818 -33.84 16.03 -0.90
C ASN A 818 -32.46 16.70 -0.67
N SER A 819 -32.13 17.79 -1.36
CA SER A 819 -30.85 18.49 -1.17
C SER A 819 -30.75 19.10 0.23
N ILE A 820 -29.55 19.30 0.77
CA ILE A 820 -29.36 19.86 2.13
C ILE A 820 -30.10 21.20 2.26
N LEU A 821 -29.94 22.13 1.32
CA LEU A 821 -30.67 23.40 1.39
C LEU A 821 -32.18 23.24 1.13
N GLY A 822 -32.65 22.19 0.46
CA GLY A 822 -34.07 21.84 0.35
C GLY A 822 -34.65 21.39 1.69
N GLN A 823 -34.00 20.43 2.35
CA GLN A 823 -34.34 19.95 3.68
C GLN A 823 -34.33 21.12 4.69
N LEU A 824 -33.26 21.92 4.72
CA LEU A 824 -33.13 23.04 5.66
C LEU A 824 -34.15 24.16 5.41
N LYS A 825 -34.42 24.56 4.16
CA LYS A 825 -35.41 25.62 3.87
C LYS A 825 -36.82 25.25 4.30
N THR A 826 -37.15 23.96 4.30
CA THR A 826 -38.47 23.46 4.72
C THR A 826 -38.77 23.71 6.20
N GLU A 827 -37.76 23.66 7.08
CA GLU A 827 -37.95 23.89 8.53
C GLU A 827 -37.44 25.28 8.99
N LEU A 828 -36.35 25.80 8.42
CA LEU A 828 -35.71 27.07 8.82
C LEU A 828 -36.08 28.29 7.97
N GLY A 829 -36.78 28.11 6.84
CA GLY A 829 -36.93 29.17 5.85
C GLY A 829 -35.56 29.69 5.39
N ASN A 830 -35.30 31.00 5.58
CA ASN A 830 -34.01 31.61 5.24
C ASN A 830 -32.93 31.48 6.33
N GLN A 831 -33.23 30.93 7.52
CA GLN A 831 -32.25 30.91 8.63
C GLN A 831 -31.08 29.92 8.44
N TRP A 832 -31.13 29.05 7.42
CA TRP A 832 -30.06 28.11 7.06
C TRP A 832 -28.69 28.79 6.90
N ILE A 833 -28.66 30.07 6.49
CA ILE A 833 -27.45 30.88 6.33
C ILE A 833 -26.63 31.01 7.62
N ASN A 834 -27.23 30.79 8.79
CA ASN A 834 -26.50 30.81 10.07
C ASN A 834 -25.81 29.47 10.38
N TYR A 835 -26.11 28.40 9.67
CA TYR A 835 -25.69 27.03 10.04
C TYR A 835 -24.74 26.39 9.04
N ILE A 836 -24.80 26.73 7.75
CA ILE A 836 -23.96 26.09 6.73
C ILE A 836 -23.39 27.09 5.71
N SER A 837 -22.13 26.90 5.35
CA SER A 837 -21.41 27.66 4.33
C SER A 837 -20.73 26.72 3.34
N PHE A 838 -20.99 26.92 2.05
CA PHE A 838 -20.35 26.21 0.94
C PHE A 838 -19.36 27.15 0.24
N CYS A 839 -18.13 26.70 0.05
CA CYS A 839 -17.04 27.48 -0.50
C CYS A 839 -16.17 26.65 -1.46
N GLY A 840 -15.43 27.34 -2.32
CA GLY A 840 -14.29 26.80 -3.03
C GLY A 840 -13.04 27.63 -2.77
N LEU A 841 -11.94 27.32 -3.45
CA LEU A 841 -10.67 28.04 -3.36
C LEU A 841 -10.25 28.58 -4.74
N ARG A 842 -9.76 29.81 -4.80
CA ARG A 842 -9.26 30.47 -6.03
C ARG A 842 -8.08 31.41 -5.71
N THR A 843 -7.13 31.50 -6.63
CA THR A 843 -5.97 32.41 -6.53
C THR A 843 -5.71 33.17 -7.84
N HIS A 844 -4.77 34.11 -7.82
CA HIS A 844 -4.32 34.87 -8.99
C HIS A 844 -2.81 35.10 -8.97
N ALA A 845 -2.24 35.45 -10.12
CA ALA A 845 -0.85 35.80 -10.31
C ALA A 845 -0.66 36.70 -11.55
N GLU A 846 0.55 37.21 -11.73
CA GLU A 846 1.05 37.70 -13.01
C GLU A 846 1.75 36.56 -13.78
N LEU A 847 1.53 36.46 -15.09
CA LEU A 847 2.24 35.57 -16.01
C LEU A 847 2.58 36.34 -17.30
N GLU A 848 3.88 36.51 -17.58
CA GLU A 848 4.40 37.29 -18.73
C GLU A 848 3.68 38.65 -18.91
N GLY A 849 3.53 39.44 -17.83
CA GLY A 849 2.85 40.73 -17.85
C GLY A 849 1.31 40.69 -17.93
N ASN A 850 0.69 39.50 -17.88
CA ASN A 850 -0.77 39.33 -17.91
C ASN A 850 -1.28 38.87 -16.54
N LEU A 851 -2.38 39.45 -16.07
CA LEU A 851 -3.08 38.94 -14.89
C LEU A 851 -3.81 37.64 -15.21
N VAL A 852 -3.58 36.59 -14.41
CA VAL A 852 -4.20 35.27 -14.55
C VAL A 852 -4.83 34.81 -13.22
N THR A 853 -5.88 33.99 -13.31
CA THR A 853 -6.49 33.31 -12.15
C THR A 853 -6.71 31.84 -12.47
N GLU A 854 -6.61 30.98 -11.45
CA GLU A 854 -7.08 29.60 -11.52
C GLU A 854 -7.70 29.19 -10.18
N LEU A 855 -8.61 28.22 -10.22
CA LEU A 855 -9.13 27.56 -9.03
C LEU A 855 -8.02 26.76 -8.35
N ILE A 856 -7.99 26.75 -7.01
CA ILE A 856 -7.12 25.85 -6.25
C ILE A 856 -7.88 24.53 -6.12
N TYR A 857 -7.33 23.44 -6.65
CA TYR A 857 -8.03 22.17 -6.72
C TYR A 857 -8.02 21.47 -5.36
N VAL A 858 -9.15 21.55 -4.66
CA VAL A 858 -9.41 20.85 -3.40
C VAL A 858 -9.52 19.35 -3.70
N HIS A 859 -8.41 18.64 -3.53
CA HIS A 859 -8.32 17.19 -3.57
C HIS A 859 -8.38 16.56 -2.17
N SER A 860 -8.36 17.35 -1.09
CA SER A 860 -8.54 16.90 0.29
C SER A 860 -9.67 15.87 0.48
N LYS A 861 -9.53 15.00 1.48
CA LYS A 861 -10.63 14.18 2.02
C LYS A 861 -10.58 14.23 3.55
N LEU A 862 -11.10 15.33 4.10
CA LEU A 862 -10.99 15.71 5.50
C LEU A 862 -12.38 15.93 6.13
N LEU A 863 -12.53 15.48 7.38
CA LEU A 863 -13.56 15.93 8.31
C LEU A 863 -12.90 16.29 9.65
N ILE A 864 -13.19 17.47 10.19
CA ILE A 864 -12.87 17.85 11.58
C ILE A 864 -14.19 18.13 12.31
N ALA A 865 -14.31 17.69 13.55
CA ALA A 865 -15.43 18.02 14.43
C ALA A 865 -14.93 18.57 15.77
N ASP A 866 -15.57 19.64 16.25
CA ASP A 866 -15.45 20.21 17.60
C ASP A 866 -14.02 20.42 18.12
N ASP A 867 -13.05 20.71 17.24
CA ASP A 867 -11.62 20.78 17.53
C ASP A 867 -11.08 19.58 18.34
N ASN A 868 -11.66 18.37 18.26
CA ASN A 868 -11.17 17.19 19.01
C ASN A 868 -11.19 15.86 18.25
N THR A 869 -11.89 15.78 17.12
CA THR A 869 -12.01 14.56 16.31
C THR A 869 -11.75 14.88 14.84
N VAL A 870 -10.92 14.08 14.17
CA VAL A 870 -10.53 14.25 12.77
C VAL A 870 -10.65 12.92 12.01
N ILE A 871 -11.11 12.95 10.76
CA ILE A 871 -10.96 11.85 9.79
C ILE A 871 -10.15 12.34 8.59
N ILE A 872 -9.07 11.64 8.25
CA ILE A 872 -8.22 11.87 7.07
C ILE A 872 -8.13 10.56 6.28
N GLY A 873 -8.22 10.61 4.95
CA GLY A 873 -8.07 9.42 4.12
C GLY A 873 -8.06 9.68 2.62
N SER A 874 -8.35 8.64 1.85
CA SER A 874 -8.52 8.71 0.39
C SER A 874 -9.99 8.81 -0.05
N ALA A 875 -10.94 8.48 0.84
CA ALA A 875 -12.37 8.36 0.56
C ALA A 875 -13.08 9.71 0.38
N ASN A 876 -13.69 9.91 -0.77
CA ASN A 876 -14.51 11.09 -1.05
C ASN A 876 -15.92 10.96 -0.44
N ILE A 877 -16.65 12.07 -0.32
CA ILE A 877 -18.08 12.05 -0.01
C ILE A 877 -18.83 11.71 -1.30
N ASN A 878 -18.84 10.42 -1.65
CA ASN A 878 -19.60 9.81 -2.72
C ASN A 878 -19.81 8.30 -2.46
N ASP A 879 -20.73 7.66 -3.17
CA ASP A 879 -21.02 6.23 -3.02
C ASP A 879 -19.86 5.34 -3.47
N ARG A 880 -19.12 5.77 -4.51
CA ARG A 880 -17.88 5.14 -5.00
C ARG A 880 -16.88 4.87 -3.88
N SER A 881 -16.66 5.85 -3.02
CA SER A 881 -15.74 5.74 -1.89
C SER A 881 -16.40 5.13 -0.64
N MET A 882 -17.67 5.46 -0.36
CA MET A 882 -18.29 5.17 0.94
C MET A 882 -18.91 3.77 1.06
N LEU A 883 -19.49 3.19 0.00
CA LEU A 883 -20.29 1.96 0.12
C LEU A 883 -19.49 0.65 0.32
N GLY A 884 -18.15 0.69 0.40
CA GLY A 884 -17.27 -0.47 0.59
C GLY A 884 -17.18 -1.46 -0.59
N LYS A 885 -18.23 -1.56 -1.40
CA LYS A 885 -18.40 -2.51 -2.52
C LYS A 885 -17.82 -2.00 -3.85
N ARG A 886 -17.71 -0.67 -3.99
CA ARG A 886 -17.18 0.04 -5.16
C ARG A 886 -15.65 0.14 -5.05
N ASP A 887 -15.06 1.31 -4.89
CA ASP A 887 -13.59 1.48 -4.85
C ASP A 887 -13.02 1.03 -3.50
N SER A 888 -11.72 0.67 -3.45
CA SER A 888 -11.04 0.48 -2.17
C SER A 888 -10.38 1.77 -1.70
N GLU A 889 -10.61 2.07 -0.41
CA GLU A 889 -10.21 3.33 0.23
C GLU A 889 -9.64 3.04 1.61
N MET A 890 -8.81 3.95 2.12
CA MET A 890 -8.27 3.90 3.47
C MET A 890 -8.44 5.25 4.16
N ALA A 891 -8.78 5.24 5.45
CA ALA A 891 -8.81 6.43 6.29
C ALA A 891 -8.33 6.12 7.71
N VAL A 892 -8.01 7.18 8.44
CA VAL A 892 -7.74 7.18 9.87
C VAL A 892 -8.71 8.13 10.55
N ILE A 893 -9.33 7.69 11.65
CA ILE A 893 -9.96 8.59 12.62
C ILE A 893 -8.98 8.81 13.77
N VAL A 894 -8.72 10.08 14.08
CA VAL A 894 -7.88 10.55 15.17
C VAL A 894 -8.78 11.28 16.16
N GLN A 895 -8.63 10.98 17.44
CA GLN A 895 -9.35 11.65 18.53
C GLN A 895 -8.36 12.04 19.60
N ASP A 896 -8.37 13.31 19.97
CA ASP A 896 -7.36 13.86 20.85
C ASP A 896 -7.45 13.33 22.28
N THR A 897 -6.29 12.98 22.83
CA THR A 897 -6.10 12.63 24.25
C THR A 897 -5.32 13.70 25.01
N GLU A 898 -4.63 14.60 24.30
CA GLU A 898 -4.02 15.80 24.84
C GLU A 898 -4.88 17.02 24.47
N THR A 899 -5.27 17.83 25.46
CA THR A 899 -6.02 19.07 25.23
C THR A 899 -5.19 20.32 25.51
N VAL A 900 -5.61 21.44 24.92
CA VAL A 900 -5.08 22.78 25.13
C VAL A 900 -6.22 23.78 25.39
N PRO A 901 -5.99 24.84 26.19
CA PRO A 901 -6.97 25.90 26.38
C PRO A 901 -7.31 26.60 25.05
N SER A 902 -8.59 26.81 24.81
CA SER A 902 -9.17 27.33 23.59
C SER A 902 -10.50 28.03 23.87
N VAL A 903 -11.21 28.45 22.82
CA VAL A 903 -12.48 29.19 22.90
C VAL A 903 -13.52 28.63 21.92
N MET A 904 -14.76 28.52 22.38
CA MET A 904 -15.89 27.99 21.61
C MET A 904 -17.18 28.74 21.98
N ASP A 905 -17.71 29.54 21.06
CA ASP A 905 -18.83 30.49 21.31
C ASP A 905 -18.56 31.44 22.49
N GLY A 906 -17.37 32.05 22.48
CA GLY A 906 -16.90 32.99 23.51
C GLY A 906 -16.64 32.38 24.88
N LYS A 907 -16.78 31.07 25.05
CA LYS A 907 -16.58 30.34 26.32
C LYS A 907 -15.25 29.59 26.28
N GLU A 908 -14.63 29.42 27.45
CA GLU A 908 -13.46 28.55 27.60
C GLU A 908 -13.78 27.13 27.12
N TYR A 909 -12.89 26.56 26.31
CA TYR A 909 -13.01 25.24 25.74
C TYR A 909 -11.67 24.50 25.85
N GLN A 910 -11.71 23.18 26.02
CA GLN A 910 -10.52 22.32 26.03
C GLN A 910 -10.44 21.62 24.67
N ALA A 911 -9.71 22.25 23.75
CA ALA A 911 -9.57 21.76 22.38
C ALA A 911 -8.50 20.67 22.29
N GLY A 912 -8.67 19.72 21.37
CA GLY A 912 -7.70 18.69 21.05
C GLY A 912 -6.48 19.23 20.29
N ARG A 913 -5.29 18.81 20.72
CA ARG A 913 -4.01 19.32 20.21
C ARG A 913 -3.80 19.03 18.71
N PHE A 914 -4.16 17.84 18.24
CA PHE A 914 -4.08 17.45 16.83
C PHE A 914 -5.14 18.17 16.00
N ALA A 915 -6.40 18.10 16.43
CA ALA A 915 -7.56 18.62 15.71
C ALA A 915 -7.54 20.15 15.57
N GLN A 916 -7.33 20.89 16.67
CA GLN A 916 -7.24 22.36 16.62
C GLN A 916 -6.01 22.81 15.83
N GLY A 917 -4.87 22.13 15.98
CA GLY A 917 -3.64 22.43 15.23
C GLY A 917 -3.86 22.35 13.72
N LEU A 918 -4.53 21.30 13.25
CA LEU A 918 -4.92 21.13 11.85
C LEU A 918 -5.94 22.20 11.42
N ARG A 919 -7.01 22.38 12.19
CA ARG A 919 -8.11 23.31 11.87
C ARG A 919 -7.62 24.75 11.74
N LEU A 920 -6.76 25.20 12.67
CA LEU A 920 -6.11 26.50 12.58
C LEU A 920 -5.19 26.59 11.37
N GLN A 921 -4.47 25.53 10.98
CA GLN A 921 -3.64 25.55 9.78
C GLN A 921 -4.47 25.67 8.49
N CYS A 922 -5.57 24.91 8.36
CA CYS A 922 -6.52 25.06 7.26
C CYS A 922 -7.06 26.50 7.20
N PHE A 923 -7.52 27.05 8.33
CA PHE A 923 -8.01 28.43 8.42
C PHE A 923 -6.93 29.45 8.01
N ARG A 924 -5.68 29.31 8.47
CA ARG A 924 -4.57 30.19 8.07
C ARG A 924 -4.33 30.20 6.57
N VAL A 925 -4.40 29.03 5.91
CA VAL A 925 -4.23 28.92 4.46
C VAL A 925 -5.42 29.57 3.74
N VAL A 926 -6.66 29.12 4.00
CA VAL A 926 -7.81 29.55 3.19
C VAL A 926 -8.24 31.00 3.45
N LEU A 927 -8.00 31.54 4.65
CA LEU A 927 -8.32 32.94 5.02
C LEU A 927 -7.12 33.90 4.93
N GLY A 928 -5.91 33.41 4.65
CA GLY A 928 -4.71 34.23 4.53
C GLY A 928 -4.23 34.85 5.85
N TYR A 929 -3.92 34.01 6.84
CA TYR A 929 -3.30 34.38 8.13
C TYR A 929 -1.92 33.73 8.36
N LEU A 930 -1.31 33.11 7.34
CA LEU A 930 -0.02 32.41 7.44
C LEU A 930 1.15 33.26 7.98
N SER A 931 1.06 34.58 7.86
CA SER A 931 2.07 35.56 8.27
C SER A 931 1.49 36.70 9.14
N ASP A 932 0.27 36.55 9.65
CA ASP A 932 -0.44 37.57 10.44
C ASP A 932 -0.68 37.07 11.87
N PRO A 933 -0.03 37.66 12.89
CA PRO A 933 -0.21 37.27 14.29
C PRO A 933 -1.55 37.72 14.89
N SER A 934 -2.36 38.54 14.20
CA SER A 934 -3.68 39.02 14.68
C SER A 934 -4.81 38.01 14.40
N GLU A 935 -4.64 36.79 14.89
CA GLU A 935 -5.52 35.64 14.62
C GLU A 935 -6.93 35.75 15.23
N ASP A 936 -7.84 36.46 14.56
CA ASP A 936 -9.28 36.43 14.82
C ASP A 936 -9.96 35.14 14.29
N ILE A 937 -9.23 34.02 14.34
CA ILE A 937 -9.62 32.70 13.81
C ILE A 937 -9.70 31.63 14.91
N GLN A 938 -9.50 32.00 16.18
CA GLN A 938 -9.41 31.05 17.29
C GLN A 938 -10.75 30.38 17.62
N ASP A 939 -11.85 31.14 17.71
CA ASP A 939 -13.21 30.60 17.92
C ASP A 939 -13.84 30.18 16.57
N PRO A 940 -14.07 28.88 16.31
CA PRO A 940 -14.56 28.42 15.01
C PRO A 940 -16.09 28.51 14.85
N VAL A 941 -16.83 29.07 15.82
CA VAL A 941 -18.30 29.12 15.79
C VAL A 941 -18.92 30.49 16.03
N SER A 942 -18.26 31.42 16.71
CA SER A 942 -18.80 32.75 17.04
C SER A 942 -19.44 33.47 15.84
N ASP A 943 -20.43 34.32 16.09
CA ASP A 943 -21.05 35.11 15.00
C ASP A 943 -20.03 36.04 14.32
N LYS A 944 -19.09 36.58 15.08
CA LYS A 944 -17.98 37.40 14.56
C LYS A 944 -17.15 36.61 13.55
N PHE A 945 -16.57 35.48 13.94
CA PHE A 945 -15.78 34.64 13.02
C PHE A 945 -16.62 34.18 11.81
N PHE A 946 -17.81 33.64 12.04
CA PHE A 946 -18.62 33.06 10.97
C PHE A 946 -19.07 34.13 9.94
N LYS A 947 -19.49 35.32 10.39
CA LYS A 947 -20.06 36.37 9.52
C LYS A 947 -19.00 37.34 9.01
N GLU A 948 -18.21 37.92 9.92
CA GLU A 948 -17.29 39.03 9.62
C GLU A 948 -15.95 38.54 9.05
N VAL A 949 -15.51 37.31 9.40
CA VAL A 949 -14.28 36.70 8.87
C VAL A 949 -14.58 35.74 7.72
N TRP A 950 -15.30 34.63 7.97
CA TRP A 950 -15.50 33.55 7.01
C TRP A 950 -16.40 33.96 5.83
N VAL A 951 -17.70 34.21 6.08
CA VAL A 951 -18.68 34.52 5.01
C VAL A 951 -18.31 35.82 4.28
N SER A 952 -17.94 36.86 5.02
CA SER A 952 -17.44 38.13 4.46
C SER A 952 -16.26 37.94 3.50
N THR A 953 -15.27 37.09 3.86
CA THR A 953 -14.12 36.82 2.98
C THR A 953 -14.50 36.01 1.75
N ALA A 954 -15.32 34.96 1.92
CA ALA A 954 -15.81 34.15 0.81
C ALA A 954 -16.59 34.99 -0.22
N ALA A 955 -17.49 35.87 0.24
CA ALA A 955 -18.30 36.73 -0.63
C ALA A 955 -17.48 37.87 -1.28
N ARG A 956 -16.62 38.54 -0.49
CA ARG A 956 -15.72 39.61 -0.98
C ARG A 956 -14.79 39.10 -2.06
N ASN A 957 -14.11 37.98 -1.82
CA ASN A 957 -13.17 37.41 -2.77
C ASN A 957 -13.88 36.98 -4.06
N ALA A 958 -15.02 36.28 -3.97
CA ALA A 958 -15.81 35.89 -5.14
C ALA A 958 -16.20 37.11 -6.01
N THR A 959 -16.77 38.15 -5.38
CA THR A 959 -17.18 39.39 -6.06
C THR A 959 -16.01 40.08 -6.78
N ILE A 960 -14.81 40.07 -6.20
CA ILE A 960 -13.61 40.63 -6.84
C ILE A 960 -13.15 39.75 -8.01
N TYR A 961 -13.11 38.43 -7.86
CA TYR A 961 -12.69 37.52 -8.93
C TYR A 961 -13.64 37.59 -10.14
N ASP A 962 -14.95 37.62 -9.91
CA ASP A 962 -15.96 37.74 -10.98
C ASP A 962 -15.87 39.10 -11.70
N LYS A 963 -15.68 40.19 -10.95
CA LYS A 963 -15.49 41.55 -11.49
C LYS A 963 -14.21 41.68 -12.31
N VAL A 964 -13.10 41.12 -11.85
CA VAL A 964 -11.78 41.30 -12.47
C VAL A 964 -11.59 40.37 -13.67
N PHE A 965 -11.93 39.09 -13.53
CA PHE A 965 -11.62 38.05 -14.51
C PHE A 965 -12.82 37.50 -15.28
N ARG A 966 -14.05 37.74 -14.82
CA ARG A 966 -15.26 37.02 -15.28
C ARG A 966 -15.02 35.51 -15.30
N CYS A 967 -14.55 34.97 -14.17
CA CYS A 967 -14.24 33.56 -14.05
C CYS A 967 -15.49 32.67 -13.99
N LEU A 968 -15.29 31.36 -14.14
CA LEU A 968 -16.31 30.34 -13.98
C LEU A 968 -15.94 29.39 -12.82
N PRO A 969 -16.92 28.72 -12.18
CA PRO A 969 -18.37 28.92 -12.29
C PRO A 969 -18.82 30.25 -11.66
N ASN A 970 -20.00 30.75 -12.03
CA ASN A 970 -20.55 32.04 -11.56
C ASN A 970 -22.10 32.03 -11.56
N ASP A 971 -22.72 32.65 -10.56
CA ASP A 971 -24.19 32.78 -10.43
C ASP A 971 -24.85 33.74 -11.44
N GLU A 972 -24.09 34.46 -12.28
CA GLU A 972 -24.60 35.21 -13.46
C GLU A 972 -24.99 34.29 -14.64
N VAL A 973 -24.56 33.01 -14.67
CA VAL A 973 -24.67 32.15 -15.87
C VAL A 973 -25.53 30.92 -15.58
N HIS A 974 -26.80 30.95 -15.97
CA HIS A 974 -27.81 29.92 -15.67
C HIS A 974 -27.97 28.88 -16.78
N ASN A 975 -27.50 29.15 -18.00
CA ASN A 975 -27.55 28.22 -19.14
C ASN A 975 -26.37 28.34 -20.12
N LEU A 976 -26.23 27.39 -21.04
CA LEU A 976 -25.14 27.30 -22.02
C LEU A 976 -25.16 28.40 -23.11
N ILE A 977 -26.28 29.11 -23.29
CA ILE A 977 -26.35 30.26 -24.19
C ILE A 977 -25.72 31.48 -23.51
N GLN A 978 -26.19 31.80 -22.29
CA GLN A 978 -25.61 32.83 -21.43
C GLN A 978 -24.12 32.61 -21.21
N LEU A 979 -23.66 31.36 -21.08
CA LEU A 979 -22.25 30.99 -20.95
C LEU A 979 -21.39 31.52 -22.12
N ARG A 980 -21.86 31.37 -23.36
CA ARG A 980 -21.16 31.81 -24.58
C ARG A 980 -21.15 33.35 -24.69
N ASP A 981 -22.26 33.99 -24.34
CA ASP A 981 -22.38 35.45 -24.30
C ASP A 981 -21.64 36.08 -23.10
N PHE A 982 -21.29 35.27 -22.10
CA PHE A 982 -20.55 35.70 -20.90
C PHE A 982 -19.04 35.66 -21.13
N ILE A 983 -18.51 34.61 -21.75
CA ILE A 983 -17.06 34.45 -22.02
C ILE A 983 -16.52 35.31 -23.17
N THR A 984 -17.41 35.83 -24.03
CA THR A 984 -17.05 36.70 -25.17
C THR A 984 -16.97 38.19 -24.79
N LYS A 985 -17.40 38.56 -23.59
CA LYS A 985 -17.32 39.94 -23.07
C LYS A 985 -15.89 40.27 -22.62
N PRO A 986 -15.43 41.52 -22.78
CA PRO A 986 -14.14 41.96 -22.24
C PRO A 986 -14.02 41.73 -20.73
N ILE A 987 -12.78 41.48 -20.27
CA ILE A 987 -12.45 41.28 -18.86
C ILE A 987 -11.57 42.41 -18.36
N LEU A 988 -11.84 42.91 -17.14
CA LEU A 988 -11.11 44.05 -16.57
C LEU A 988 -9.60 43.79 -16.50
N ALA A 989 -9.21 42.55 -16.20
CA ALA A 989 -7.82 42.06 -16.22
C ALA A 989 -7.05 42.26 -17.55
N LYS A 990 -7.74 42.58 -18.65
CA LYS A 990 -7.13 42.91 -19.96
C LYS A 990 -7.41 44.34 -20.41
N GLU A 991 -8.62 44.86 -20.16
CA GLU A 991 -9.01 46.23 -20.55
C GLU A 991 -8.31 47.30 -19.71
N ASP A 992 -8.14 47.06 -18.41
CA ASP A 992 -7.53 47.99 -17.45
C ASP A 992 -6.77 47.20 -16.36
N PRO A 993 -5.56 46.70 -16.67
CA PRO A 993 -4.78 45.88 -15.74
C PRO A 993 -4.41 46.62 -14.44
N ILE A 994 -4.21 47.94 -14.50
CA ILE A 994 -3.86 48.77 -13.33
C ILE A 994 -5.01 48.75 -12.32
N ARG A 995 -6.23 49.03 -12.77
CA ARG A 995 -7.42 48.96 -11.93
C ARG A 995 -7.76 47.54 -11.51
N ALA A 996 -7.48 46.54 -12.35
CA ALA A 996 -7.61 45.13 -11.97
C ALA A 996 -6.70 44.80 -10.77
N GLU A 997 -5.43 45.21 -10.78
CA GLU A 997 -4.55 45.06 -9.61
C GLU A 997 -5.07 45.79 -8.36
N GLU A 998 -5.61 47.01 -8.50
CA GLU A 998 -6.20 47.76 -7.38
C GLU A 998 -7.39 47.05 -6.73
N GLU A 999 -8.21 46.34 -7.52
CA GLU A 999 -9.26 45.47 -6.98
C GLU A 999 -8.68 44.19 -6.36
N LEU A 1000 -7.67 43.56 -6.98
CA LEU A 1000 -7.04 42.34 -6.47
C LEU A 1000 -6.28 42.54 -5.16
N LYS A 1001 -5.72 43.73 -4.91
CA LYS A 1001 -5.13 44.13 -3.62
C LYS A 1001 -6.12 44.07 -2.43
N LYS A 1002 -7.42 43.86 -2.67
CA LYS A 1002 -8.49 43.69 -1.67
C LYS A 1002 -8.84 42.21 -1.38
N ILE A 1003 -8.27 41.27 -2.13
CA ILE A 1003 -8.36 39.83 -1.84
C ILE A 1003 -7.61 39.53 -0.54
N ARG A 1004 -8.16 38.64 0.31
CA ARG A 1004 -7.42 38.05 1.43
C ARG A 1004 -7.67 36.55 1.49
N GLY A 1005 -6.61 35.75 1.48
CA GLY A 1005 -6.69 34.29 1.40
C GLY A 1005 -7.21 33.79 0.04
N PHE A 1006 -7.65 32.53 0.04
CA PHE A 1006 -8.09 31.81 -1.16
C PHE A 1006 -9.58 31.48 -1.17
N LEU A 1007 -10.25 31.58 -0.02
CA LEU A 1007 -11.65 31.21 0.15
C LEU A 1007 -12.57 32.07 -0.72
N VAL A 1008 -13.44 31.42 -1.51
CA VAL A 1008 -14.50 32.07 -2.29
C VAL A 1008 -15.83 31.35 -2.04
N GLN A 1009 -16.94 32.10 -2.07
CA GLN A 1009 -18.28 31.52 -1.96
C GLN A 1009 -18.57 30.60 -3.14
N PHE A 1010 -19.22 29.46 -2.90
CA PHE A 1010 -19.59 28.54 -3.98
C PHE A 1010 -20.88 29.03 -4.69
N PRO A 1011 -20.90 29.17 -6.03
CA PRO A 1011 -22.08 29.59 -6.78
C PRO A 1011 -23.11 28.45 -6.87
N PHE A 1012 -24.38 28.70 -6.53
CA PHE A 1012 -25.42 27.67 -6.52
C PHE A 1012 -26.23 27.59 -7.84
N TYR A 1013 -26.31 28.70 -8.56
CA TYR A 1013 -27.15 28.96 -9.72
C TYR A 1013 -26.44 28.77 -11.07
N PHE A 1014 -25.12 28.55 -11.06
CA PHE A 1014 -24.35 28.27 -12.27
C PHE A 1014 -24.88 27.04 -13.02
N LEU A 1015 -25.29 27.23 -14.29
CA LEU A 1015 -25.98 26.24 -15.11
C LEU A 1015 -27.20 25.62 -14.40
N SER A 1016 -28.04 26.46 -13.79
CA SER A 1016 -29.25 26.04 -13.05
C SER A 1016 -30.44 25.62 -13.92
N GLU A 1017 -30.54 26.15 -15.14
CA GLU A 1017 -31.60 25.79 -16.11
C GLU A 1017 -31.25 24.54 -16.93
N GLU A 1018 -30.00 24.07 -16.85
CA GLU A 1018 -29.47 22.97 -17.66
C GLU A 1018 -29.65 21.59 -17.04
N SER A 1019 -30.02 20.62 -17.88
CA SER A 1019 -29.98 19.21 -17.52
C SER A 1019 -28.55 18.68 -17.64
N LEU A 1020 -27.72 18.94 -16.63
CA LEU A 1020 -26.30 18.53 -16.52
C LEU A 1020 -26.03 17.01 -16.52
N LEU A 1021 -27.01 16.16 -16.85
CA LEU A 1021 -26.84 14.73 -17.07
C LEU A 1021 -26.47 14.45 -18.53
N PRO A 1022 -25.55 13.50 -18.82
CA PRO A 1022 -25.14 13.19 -20.18
C PRO A 1022 -26.31 12.86 -21.10
N SER A 1023 -26.38 13.52 -22.26
CA SER A 1023 -27.51 13.40 -23.18
C SER A 1023 -27.61 12.00 -23.79
N VAL A 1024 -28.84 11.52 -24.01
CA VAL A 1024 -29.11 10.18 -24.57
C VAL A 1024 -28.40 10.00 -25.91
N GLY A 1025 -27.53 9.00 -26.00
CA GLY A 1025 -26.70 8.71 -27.18
C GLY A 1025 -25.25 9.19 -27.10
N THR A 1026 -24.88 9.98 -26.08
CA THR A 1026 -23.46 10.21 -25.73
C THR A 1026 -22.80 8.92 -25.23
N LYS A 1027 -21.47 8.84 -25.26
CA LYS A 1027 -20.74 7.68 -24.69
C LYS A 1027 -20.98 7.58 -23.19
N GLU A 1028 -21.05 8.72 -22.51
CA GLU A 1028 -21.17 8.85 -21.07
C GLU A 1028 -22.58 8.47 -20.59
N ALA A 1029 -23.62 8.65 -21.41
CA ALA A 1029 -24.98 8.16 -21.15
C ALA A 1029 -25.16 6.64 -21.34
N ILE A 1030 -24.19 5.95 -21.96
CA ILE A 1030 -24.18 4.47 -22.07
C ILE A 1030 -23.54 3.84 -20.81
N VAL A 1031 -22.82 4.64 -20.02
CA VAL A 1031 -22.18 4.22 -18.77
C VAL A 1031 -23.22 4.26 -17.63
N PRO A 1032 -23.28 3.27 -16.72
CA PRO A 1032 -24.18 3.31 -15.57
C PRO A 1032 -23.96 4.56 -14.69
N MET A 1033 -25.05 5.15 -14.19
CA MET A 1033 -25.01 6.34 -13.32
C MET A 1033 -24.10 6.16 -12.09
N GLU A 1034 -23.97 4.92 -11.60
CA GLU A 1034 -23.06 4.50 -10.53
C GLU A 1034 -21.57 4.76 -10.78
N VAL A 1035 -21.16 5.16 -11.99
CA VAL A 1035 -19.78 5.60 -12.25
C VAL A 1035 -19.52 7.01 -11.73
N TRP A 1036 -20.56 7.85 -11.75
CA TRP A 1036 -20.54 9.27 -11.36
C TRP A 1036 -20.95 9.49 -9.89
N THR A 1037 -21.49 8.46 -9.23
CA THR A 1037 -21.78 8.44 -7.78
C THR A 1037 -20.79 7.57 -7.01
#